data_AF-A0A8H5R8J2-F1
#
_entry.id   AF-A0A8H5R8J2-F1
#
_cell.length_a   1.000
_cell.length_b   1.000
_cell.length_c   1.000
_cell.angle_alpha   90.00
_cell.angle_beta   90.00
_cell.angle_gamma   90.00
#
_symmetry.space_group_name_H-M   'P 1'
#
loop_
_entity.id
_entity.type
_entity.pdbx_description
1 polymer ?
#
loop_
_entity_poly.entity_id
_entity_poly.type
_entity_poly.pdbx_seq_one_letter_code
_entity_poly.pdbx_strand_id
1 'polypeptide(L)'
;MAEYQAQRTESTRRGQTDSIEAQDTNPTEAQCSSRQSLLDPDLTPKNSAEQACPSRRRFTLWQSIGLLSFLSLVLGTTLTLASCGVLIYLWRGADLAHDRNEPQFWKTIVTTGWAARVATICSAIIRTSIAVQASVVAAALSAIILETTGVRFNDVPILSSERASKSGFINICPAVLRQTTGNPLSIFYSLVVILGLTIMAVSTFISTILLSDFTAAKVASPGVTHEHAIASKHPADWRFNYKGPTYWGSRPSAQWRFAEQRIGKSQYGDTGDIYRAMLPFSEAASRTSLESYDGPALVANVRTICRAPPLQNSSISARGMISPHFGDAKDSVSAVLNTTGPSQCMLYCRDRGELTGWPVSLCDYSGSFMPQPKLPIDPKTERKHSFQQMLVVNATTNIAADGFRDTNGGPPPKRLRNLTYEMGDVWTKAYDTNGDHVLSATFCFVNTYPAQIYNVSMSGRQTTTEPSLNAGKIDSARLQLGNGEDFATRGILDLDIGRRLNVSSRLVDFVEGVPMEDGPTHDPYYRTLGLEHPSMSNTTWGMMSPAQEVEQGWSANLAHISLFQSIIQETEDPATAVQGLMTRLYQMVYYNWLEENDLKYPVNTIHTEDRLIPTRWAGLIIVLVLIAVHLGLVFTMIILFVLETKASALGNTWHTLAQTAQMTDGTNGAYMMLDDEIQKLAKATGRDNDVCGIRKSDEDGKIEVKFLKKRS
;
A
#
# COMPACT_ATOMS: atom_id res chain seq x y z
N MET A 1 0.87 -65.17 -1.97
CA MET A 1 2.15 -65.33 -1.24
C MET A 1 1.87 -64.85 0.19
N ALA A 2 1.17 -65.69 0.97
CA ALA A 2 1.76 -66.63 1.94
C ALA A 2 2.47 -65.84 3.07
N GLU A 3 1.80 -65.59 4.21
CA GLU A 3 1.82 -66.44 5.43
C GLU A 3 3.19 -66.34 6.16
N TYR A 4 3.37 -66.32 7.48
CA TYR A 4 2.54 -66.44 8.68
C TYR A 4 3.46 -66.08 9.88
N GLN A 5 2.84 -65.55 10.95
CA GLN A 5 3.07 -65.83 12.38
C GLN A 5 4.45 -65.86 13.09
N ALA A 6 4.53 -65.01 14.12
CA ALA A 6 4.47 -65.31 15.57
C ALA A 6 5.56 -66.13 16.32
N GLN A 7 5.62 -65.80 17.61
CA GLN A 7 6.11 -66.54 18.80
C GLN A 7 7.57 -66.36 19.26
N ARG A 8 7.71 -65.51 20.30
CA ARG A 8 7.87 -65.86 21.73
C ARG A 8 8.88 -66.98 22.11
N THR A 9 9.59 -66.66 23.20
CA THR A 9 10.02 -67.48 24.36
C THR A 9 11.46 -68.03 24.43
N GLU A 10 12.15 -67.53 25.45
CA GLU A 10 12.85 -68.27 26.52
C GLU A 10 14.19 -69.02 26.26
N SER A 11 15.17 -68.55 27.05
CA SER A 11 15.83 -69.34 28.10
C SER A 11 17.13 -70.10 27.77
N THR A 12 18.05 -69.94 28.73
CA THR A 12 19.11 -70.86 29.20
C THR A 12 20.36 -71.06 28.33
N ARG A 13 21.57 -71.31 28.84
CA ARG A 13 22.32 -71.19 30.12
C ARG A 13 23.63 -71.97 29.87
N ARG A 14 24.71 -71.62 30.58
CA ARG A 14 26.03 -72.29 30.69
C ARG A 14 27.01 -71.99 29.55
N GLY A 15 28.28 -71.68 29.81
CA GLY A 15 29.03 -71.59 31.07
C GLY A 15 30.53 -71.75 30.82
N GLN A 16 31.34 -71.23 31.77
CA GLN A 16 32.66 -71.73 32.21
C GLN A 16 33.85 -71.63 31.22
N THR A 17 35.08 -71.22 31.56
CA THR A 17 35.78 -70.80 32.81
C THR A 17 37.18 -70.27 32.42
N ASP A 18 37.68 -69.22 33.09
CA ASP A 18 38.98 -69.09 33.81
C ASP A 18 39.97 -68.18 33.01
N SER A 19 40.78 -67.26 33.56
CA SER A 19 41.45 -67.12 34.88
C SER A 19 41.69 -65.61 35.18
N ILE A 20 41.37 -65.08 36.38
CA ILE A 20 42.25 -64.71 37.52
C ILE A 20 43.45 -63.80 37.18
N GLU A 21 43.40 -62.52 37.60
CA GLU A 21 44.28 -61.97 38.66
C GLU A 21 43.69 -60.66 39.24
N ALA A 22 43.87 -60.47 40.54
CA ALA A 22 43.15 -59.56 41.42
C ALA A 22 43.89 -58.22 41.64
N GLN A 23 43.15 -57.15 42.00
CA GLN A 23 43.51 -56.34 43.16
C GLN A 23 42.36 -55.47 43.69
N ASP A 24 42.23 -55.49 45.01
CA ASP A 24 41.21 -54.89 45.88
C ASP A 24 41.09 -53.37 45.79
N THR A 25 39.86 -52.85 45.91
CA THR A 25 39.33 -52.26 47.17
C THR A 25 38.01 -51.51 46.91
N ASN A 26 36.95 -51.95 47.59
CA ASN A 26 35.68 -51.29 47.83
C ASN A 26 35.13 -51.95 49.11
N PRO A 27 34.04 -51.48 49.76
CA PRO A 27 33.38 -50.18 49.71
C PRO A 27 33.03 -49.72 51.16
N THR A 28 32.28 -48.63 51.35
CA THR A 28 31.22 -48.65 52.39
C THR A 28 30.18 -47.56 52.16
N GLU A 29 28.99 -48.01 51.80
CA GLU A 29 27.72 -47.33 52.05
C GLU A 29 27.54 -47.08 53.55
N ALA A 30 26.96 -45.93 53.91
CA ALA A 30 26.38 -45.70 55.22
C ALA A 30 24.94 -45.20 55.05
N GLN A 31 24.03 -46.17 55.08
CA GLN A 31 22.62 -46.03 55.32
C GLN A 31 22.43 -45.76 56.82
N CYS A 32 21.69 -44.71 57.22
CA CYS A 32 21.33 -44.51 58.62
C CYS A 32 19.82 -44.33 58.77
N SER A 33 19.18 -45.45 59.10
CA SER A 33 17.88 -45.51 59.75
C SER A 33 18.10 -45.72 61.25
N SER A 34 17.23 -45.09 62.06
CA SER A 34 16.69 -45.59 63.34
C SER A 34 16.77 -44.59 64.49
N ARG A 35 15.61 -44.36 65.10
CA ARG A 35 15.45 -43.86 66.47
C ARG A 35 14.61 -44.90 67.21
N GLN A 36 15.25 -45.68 68.09
CA GLN A 36 14.60 -46.37 69.20
C GLN A 36 15.63 -46.50 70.34
N SER A 37 15.33 -45.82 71.43
CA SER A 37 16.06 -45.86 72.70
C SER A 37 15.38 -46.86 73.62
N LEU A 38 16.14 -47.67 74.38
CA LEU A 38 15.76 -48.16 75.72
C LEU A 38 17.00 -48.73 76.46
N LEU A 39 17.27 -48.14 77.64
CA LEU A 39 17.89 -48.67 78.88
C LEU A 39 19.27 -49.36 78.84
N ASP A 40 20.29 -48.71 79.42
CA ASP A 40 20.83 -49.10 80.75
C ASP A 40 21.77 -48.00 81.34
N PRO A 41 21.92 -47.89 82.68
CA PRO A 41 22.64 -46.84 83.37
C PRO A 41 24.03 -47.29 83.82
N ASP A 42 25.08 -46.58 83.40
CA ASP A 42 26.25 -46.22 84.22
C ASP A 42 27.35 -45.66 83.33
N LEU A 43 27.67 -44.37 83.53
CA LEU A 43 29.01 -43.77 83.61
C LEU A 43 28.88 -42.25 83.39
N THR A 44 29.25 -41.49 84.41
CA THR A 44 29.36 -40.03 84.39
C THR A 44 30.70 -39.59 83.75
N PRO A 45 30.94 -38.29 83.54
CA PRO A 45 30.77 -37.61 82.25
C PRO A 45 32.12 -37.25 81.61
N LYS A 46 32.17 -37.13 80.27
CA LYS A 46 33.30 -36.49 79.60
C LYS A 46 32.81 -35.49 78.56
N ASN A 47 32.85 -34.22 78.98
CA ASN A 47 33.01 -32.98 78.24
C ASN A 47 32.57 -32.97 76.77
N SER A 48 31.43 -32.31 76.58
CA SER A 48 30.99 -31.55 75.42
C SER A 48 32.11 -31.17 74.45
N ALA A 49 32.19 -31.90 73.33
CA ALA A 49 32.67 -31.33 72.08
C ALA A 49 31.49 -30.57 71.45
N GLU A 50 31.47 -29.29 71.73
CA GLU A 50 30.62 -28.28 71.10
C GLU A 50 30.77 -28.41 69.57
N GLN A 51 29.79 -29.07 68.94
CA GLN A 51 29.74 -29.22 67.49
C GLN A 51 29.29 -27.86 66.94
N ALA A 52 30.27 -26.99 66.71
CA ALA A 52 30.08 -25.63 66.25
C ALA A 52 29.23 -25.60 64.96
N CYS A 53 28.02 -25.07 65.06
CA CYS A 53 27.21 -24.67 63.92
C CYS A 53 28.02 -23.74 63.00
N PRO A 54 28.00 -23.92 61.66
CA PRO A 54 28.68 -23.01 60.75
C PRO A 54 28.10 -21.60 60.91
N SER A 55 28.99 -20.65 61.19
CA SER A 55 28.67 -19.28 61.55
C SER A 55 28.03 -18.49 60.38
N ARG A 56 26.89 -17.87 60.70
CA ARG A 56 26.39 -16.56 60.24
C ARG A 56 26.85 -16.07 58.85
N ARG A 57 26.41 -16.71 57.75
CA ARG A 57 26.57 -16.15 56.40
C ARG A 57 25.45 -15.15 56.07
N ARG A 58 25.80 -13.90 55.77
CA ARG A 58 24.94 -12.94 55.03
C ARG A 58 25.13 -13.25 53.54
N PHE A 59 24.07 -13.57 52.82
CA PHE A 59 24.16 -13.79 51.38
C PHE A 59 24.50 -12.47 50.67
N THR A 60 25.42 -12.51 49.70
CA THR A 60 25.61 -11.40 48.77
C THR A 60 24.42 -11.32 47.81
N LEU A 61 24.15 -10.13 47.26
CA LEU A 61 22.99 -9.85 46.39
C LEU A 61 22.84 -10.87 45.23
N TRP A 62 23.98 -11.32 44.69
CA TRP A 62 24.07 -12.31 43.61
C TRP A 62 23.81 -13.76 44.06
N GLN A 63 24.11 -14.07 45.32
CA GLN A 63 23.86 -15.39 45.92
C GLN A 63 22.40 -15.59 46.33
N SER A 64 21.67 -14.51 46.65
CA SER A 64 20.24 -14.58 47.02
C SER A 64 19.31 -14.71 45.81
N ILE A 65 19.60 -14.01 44.69
CA ILE A 65 18.77 -14.09 43.47
C ILE A 65 19.06 -15.37 42.65
N GLY A 66 20.30 -15.86 42.72
CA GLY A 66 20.79 -16.99 41.93
C GLY A 66 21.20 -16.58 40.52
N LEU A 67 22.33 -17.12 40.04
CA LEU A 67 22.94 -16.75 38.74
C LEU A 67 21.98 -16.91 37.56
N LEU A 68 21.23 -18.01 37.53
CA LEU A 68 20.30 -18.31 36.44
C LEU A 68 19.13 -17.30 36.39
N SER A 69 18.58 -16.91 37.55
CA SER A 69 17.50 -15.91 37.62
C SER A 69 18.02 -14.55 37.15
N PHE A 70 19.20 -14.15 37.60
CA PHE A 70 19.83 -12.89 37.20
C PHE A 70 20.09 -12.85 35.68
N LEU A 71 20.67 -13.91 35.12
CA LEU A 71 20.92 -14.01 33.68
C LEU A 71 19.62 -13.96 32.89
N SER A 72 18.57 -14.64 33.36
CA SER A 72 17.25 -14.63 32.70
C SER A 72 16.58 -13.25 32.71
N LEU A 73 16.76 -12.47 33.79
CA LEU A 73 16.27 -11.09 33.88
C LEU A 73 17.00 -10.19 32.89
N VAL A 74 18.34 -10.17 32.92
CA VAL A 74 19.18 -9.31 32.06
C VAL A 74 19.02 -9.65 30.58
N LEU A 75 19.06 -10.94 30.24
CA LEU A 75 18.90 -11.38 28.85
C LEU A 75 17.49 -11.08 28.34
N GLY A 76 16.46 -11.39 29.13
CA GLY A 76 15.07 -11.13 28.77
C GLY A 76 14.77 -9.63 28.60
N THR A 77 15.30 -8.75 29.45
CA THR A 77 15.10 -7.31 29.31
C THR A 77 15.81 -6.78 28.07
N THR A 78 17.04 -7.21 27.83
CA THR A 78 17.83 -6.81 26.65
C THR A 78 17.13 -7.21 25.36
N LEU A 79 16.68 -8.47 25.26
CA LEU A 79 15.96 -8.98 24.08
C LEU A 79 14.62 -8.26 23.87
N THR A 80 13.91 -7.94 24.96
CA THR A 80 12.64 -7.20 24.89
C THR A 80 12.88 -5.78 24.35
N LEU A 81 13.87 -5.05 24.87
CA LEU A 81 14.18 -3.70 24.42
C LEU A 81 14.68 -3.68 22.96
N ALA A 82 15.53 -4.63 22.57
CA ALA A 82 15.97 -4.78 21.18
C ALA A 82 14.78 -5.03 20.24
N SER A 83 13.86 -5.90 20.63
CA SER A 83 12.64 -6.20 19.86
C SER A 83 11.74 -4.96 19.72
N CYS A 84 11.57 -4.18 20.78
CA CYS A 84 10.86 -2.89 20.73
C CYS A 84 11.52 -1.91 19.76
N GLY A 85 12.85 -1.81 19.77
CA GLY A 85 13.59 -0.95 18.84
C GLY A 85 13.35 -1.32 17.37
N VAL A 86 13.38 -2.62 17.05
CA VAL A 86 13.07 -3.12 15.69
C VAL A 86 11.62 -2.81 15.30
N LEU A 87 10.66 -3.00 16.20
CA LEU A 87 9.25 -2.68 15.95
C LEU A 87 9.06 -1.18 15.70
N ILE A 88 9.63 -0.31 16.53
CA ILE A 88 9.54 1.15 16.34
C ILE A 88 10.17 1.56 15.01
N TYR A 89 11.30 0.97 14.62
CA TYR A 89 11.92 1.20 13.32
C TYR A 89 11.00 0.79 12.15
N LEU A 90 10.31 -0.36 12.27
CA LEU A 90 9.38 -0.83 11.25
C LEU A 90 8.16 0.10 11.10
N TRP A 91 7.60 0.61 12.20
CA TRP A 91 6.47 1.56 12.15
C TRP A 91 6.89 2.93 11.63
N ARG A 92 8.03 3.46 12.10
CA ARG A 92 8.53 4.75 11.63
C ARG A 92 8.89 4.74 10.15
N GLY A 93 9.42 3.63 9.64
CA GLY A 93 9.67 3.48 8.21
C GLY A 93 8.39 3.45 7.38
N ALA A 94 7.27 2.98 7.93
CA ALA A 94 5.98 2.99 7.25
C ALA A 94 5.41 4.41 7.12
N ASP A 95 5.55 5.24 8.15
CA ASP A 95 5.18 6.66 8.07
C ASP A 95 6.03 7.40 7.03
N LEU A 96 7.36 7.17 7.04
CA LEU A 96 8.29 7.80 6.09
C LEU A 96 8.07 7.35 4.64
N ALA A 97 7.55 6.14 4.42
CA ALA A 97 7.23 5.64 3.09
C ALA A 97 6.07 6.41 2.44
N HIS A 98 5.20 7.06 3.24
CA HIS A 98 4.16 7.94 2.70
C HIS A 98 4.76 9.15 1.96
N ASP A 99 5.86 9.68 2.49
CA ASP A 99 6.55 10.87 1.98
C ASP A 99 7.77 10.54 1.11
N ARG A 100 7.94 9.27 0.70
CA ARG A 100 9.06 8.78 -0.13
C ARG A 100 10.45 8.96 0.50
N ASN A 101 10.51 8.97 1.82
CA ASN A 101 11.74 9.17 2.60
C ASN A 101 12.11 7.90 3.39
N GLU A 102 11.68 6.72 2.93
CA GLU A 102 11.94 5.48 3.64
C GLU A 102 13.42 5.04 3.57
N PRO A 103 13.98 4.48 4.66
CA PRO A 103 15.32 3.91 4.64
C PRO A 103 15.44 2.68 3.73
N GLN A 104 16.58 2.52 3.04
CA GLN A 104 16.84 1.41 2.10
C GLN A 104 16.64 0.01 2.73
N PHE A 105 17.08 -0.18 3.97
CA PHE A 105 16.91 -1.46 4.67
C PHE A 105 15.43 -1.74 4.99
N TRP A 106 14.65 -0.72 5.35
CA TRP A 106 13.21 -0.86 5.57
C TRP A 106 12.49 -1.26 4.27
N LYS A 107 12.82 -0.59 3.16
CA LYS A 107 12.27 -0.91 1.84
C LYS A 107 12.53 -2.36 1.46
N THR A 108 13.72 -2.88 1.74
CA THR A 108 14.08 -4.29 1.49
C THR A 108 13.21 -5.27 2.30
N ILE A 109 12.94 -4.99 3.57
CA ILE A 109 12.10 -5.85 4.42
C ILE A 109 10.66 -5.90 3.89
N VAL A 110 10.11 -4.76 3.47
CA VAL A 110 8.72 -4.66 3.01
C VAL A 110 8.54 -5.27 1.62
N THR A 111 9.44 -4.98 0.70
CA THR A 111 9.40 -5.49 -0.69
C THR A 111 9.62 -7.01 -0.77
N THR A 112 10.34 -7.59 0.19
CA THR A 112 10.45 -9.06 0.32
C THR A 112 9.25 -9.71 1.02
N GLY A 113 8.28 -8.93 1.51
CA GLY A 113 7.11 -9.44 2.23
C GLY A 113 7.40 -9.92 3.65
N TRP A 114 8.51 -9.49 4.25
CA TRP A 114 8.95 -9.92 5.59
C TRP A 114 8.41 -9.06 6.72
N ALA A 115 7.78 -7.92 6.47
CA ALA A 115 7.33 -6.98 7.50
C ALA A 115 6.49 -7.66 8.62
N ALA A 116 5.44 -8.40 8.25
CA ALA A 116 4.62 -9.13 9.22
C ALA A 116 5.39 -10.26 9.92
N ARG A 117 6.34 -10.92 9.23
CA ARG A 117 7.20 -11.97 9.81
C ARG A 117 8.15 -11.40 10.86
N VAL A 118 8.72 -10.22 10.62
CA VAL A 118 9.56 -9.53 11.59
C VAL A 118 8.74 -9.17 12.84
N ALA A 119 7.53 -8.65 12.66
CA ALA A 119 6.65 -8.33 13.79
C ALA A 119 6.28 -9.58 14.62
N THR A 120 6.01 -10.71 13.98
CA THR A 120 5.70 -11.96 14.70
C THR A 120 6.90 -12.55 15.42
N ILE A 121 8.11 -12.48 14.83
CA ILE A 121 9.36 -12.90 15.50
C ILE A 121 9.62 -12.03 16.74
N CYS A 122 9.56 -10.70 16.62
CA CYS A 122 9.71 -9.79 17.75
C CYS A 122 8.65 -10.07 18.84
N SER A 123 7.40 -10.30 18.45
CA SER A 123 6.33 -10.67 19.38
C SER A 123 6.63 -11.97 20.14
N ALA A 124 7.14 -13.00 19.47
CA ALA A 124 7.51 -14.26 20.10
C ALA A 124 8.65 -14.10 21.11
N ILE A 125 9.66 -13.28 20.79
CA ILE A 125 10.78 -12.95 21.69
C ILE A 125 10.27 -12.19 22.92
N ILE A 126 9.39 -11.21 22.73
CA ILE A 126 8.79 -10.44 23.83
C ILE A 126 7.96 -11.37 24.73
N ARG A 127 7.10 -12.23 24.14
CA ARG A 127 6.24 -13.14 24.90
C ARG A 127 7.04 -14.12 25.75
N THR A 128 8.08 -14.72 25.17
CA THR A 128 8.96 -15.66 25.88
C THR A 128 9.73 -14.97 27.00
N SER A 129 10.24 -13.76 26.75
CA SER A 129 10.92 -12.95 27.77
C SER A 129 9.99 -12.58 28.93
N ILE A 130 8.76 -12.14 28.65
CA ILE A 130 7.74 -11.85 29.67
C ILE A 130 7.44 -13.09 30.51
N ALA A 131 7.24 -14.26 29.90
CA ALA A 131 6.93 -15.49 30.62
C ALA A 131 8.07 -15.92 31.56
N VAL A 132 9.32 -15.88 31.07
CA VAL A 132 10.49 -16.21 31.89
C VAL A 132 10.65 -15.23 33.05
N GLN A 133 10.52 -13.92 32.80
CA GLN A 133 10.62 -12.92 33.86
C GLN A 133 9.46 -13.02 34.88
N ALA A 134 8.24 -13.26 34.42
CA ALA A 134 7.07 -13.44 35.28
C ALA A 134 7.26 -14.63 36.24
N SER A 135 7.92 -15.71 35.79
CA SER A 135 8.27 -16.85 36.65
C SER A 135 9.22 -16.48 37.79
N VAL A 136 10.22 -15.62 37.51
CA VAL A 136 11.17 -15.12 38.51
C VAL A 136 10.49 -14.15 39.47
N VAL A 137 9.60 -13.28 38.97
CA VAL A 137 8.83 -12.36 39.80
C VAL A 137 7.88 -13.10 40.73
N ALA A 138 7.19 -14.14 40.26
CA ALA A 138 6.33 -14.97 41.09
C ALA A 138 7.12 -15.63 42.24
N ALA A 139 8.31 -16.18 41.95
CA ALA A 139 9.19 -16.74 42.97
C ALA A 139 9.69 -15.67 43.98
N ALA A 140 10.03 -14.48 43.51
CA ALA A 140 10.43 -13.36 44.37
C ALA A 140 9.27 -12.92 45.28
N LEU A 141 8.05 -12.84 44.75
CA LEU A 141 6.86 -12.51 45.51
C LEU A 141 6.56 -13.55 46.60
N SER A 142 6.67 -14.85 46.30
CA SER A 142 6.52 -15.90 47.32
C SER A 142 7.52 -15.77 48.47
N ALA A 143 8.76 -15.38 48.16
CA ALA A 143 9.78 -15.12 49.18
C ALA A 143 9.46 -13.90 50.05
N ILE A 144 9.03 -12.79 49.44
CA ILE A 144 8.64 -11.57 50.15
C ILE A 144 7.45 -11.84 51.08
N ILE A 145 6.41 -12.55 50.60
CA ILE A 145 5.21 -12.84 51.39
C ILE A 145 5.55 -13.71 52.60
N LEU A 146 6.39 -14.74 52.42
CA LEU A 146 6.78 -15.62 53.52
C LEU A 146 7.62 -14.91 54.60
N GLU A 147 8.38 -13.87 54.28
CA GLU A 147 9.20 -13.14 55.26
C GLU A 147 8.50 -11.92 55.89
N THR A 148 7.59 -11.25 55.15
CA THR A 148 6.97 -9.99 55.61
C THR A 148 5.62 -10.21 56.29
N THR A 149 4.65 -10.79 55.58
CA THR A 149 3.24 -10.85 56.03
C THR A 149 2.87 -12.21 56.62
N GLY A 150 3.51 -13.29 56.17
CA GLY A 150 3.22 -14.65 56.58
C GLY A 150 1.88 -15.17 56.07
N VAL A 151 1.80 -16.45 55.73
CA VAL A 151 0.64 -17.09 55.09
C VAL A 151 -0.08 -18.04 56.03
N ARG A 152 -1.28 -18.50 55.67
CA ARG A 152 -1.94 -19.56 56.44
C ARG A 152 -1.09 -20.81 56.42
N PHE A 153 -1.11 -21.59 57.50
CA PHE A 153 -0.35 -22.83 57.62
C PHE A 153 -0.46 -23.74 56.37
N ASN A 154 -1.66 -23.91 55.82
CA ASN A 154 -1.90 -24.78 54.65
C ASN A 154 -1.28 -24.25 53.33
N ASP A 155 -0.97 -22.96 53.23
CA ASP A 155 -0.46 -22.32 52.01
C ASP A 155 1.08 -22.17 52.00
N VAL A 156 1.75 -22.46 53.13
CA VAL A 156 3.22 -22.40 53.27
C VAL A 156 3.94 -23.36 52.31
N PRO A 157 3.52 -24.63 52.12
CA PRO A 157 4.23 -25.56 51.24
C PRO A 157 4.21 -25.10 49.77
N ILE A 158 3.07 -24.57 49.31
CA ILE A 158 2.89 -24.05 47.94
C ILE A 158 3.88 -22.90 47.70
N LEU A 159 3.86 -21.89 48.57
CA LEU A 159 4.74 -20.72 48.42
C LEU A 159 6.21 -21.07 48.65
N SER A 160 6.52 -22.05 49.50
CA SER A 160 7.89 -22.52 49.67
C SER A 160 8.39 -23.21 48.40
N SER A 161 7.61 -24.13 47.84
CA SER A 161 7.92 -24.85 46.60
C SER A 161 8.11 -23.91 45.41
N GLU A 162 7.23 -22.90 45.28
CA GLU A 162 7.26 -21.95 44.16
C GLU A 162 8.51 -21.06 44.12
N ARG A 163 9.14 -20.79 45.27
CA ARG A 163 10.45 -20.11 45.31
C ARG A 163 11.56 -20.90 44.63
N ALA A 164 11.44 -22.23 44.60
CA ALA A 164 12.41 -23.12 43.96
C ALA A 164 12.00 -23.48 42.52
N SER A 165 10.73 -23.80 42.28
CA SER A 165 10.24 -24.31 40.99
C SER A 165 9.98 -23.23 39.94
N LYS A 166 9.69 -21.98 40.34
CA LYS A 166 9.40 -20.85 39.44
C LYS A 166 8.33 -21.18 38.39
N SER A 167 7.17 -21.68 38.80
CA SER A 167 6.14 -22.07 37.84
C SER A 167 5.31 -20.89 37.29
N GLY A 168 5.29 -19.76 38.01
CA GLY A 168 4.59 -18.53 37.63
C GLY A 168 3.43 -18.14 38.56
N PHE A 169 2.68 -17.09 38.18
CA PHE A 169 1.66 -16.50 39.05
C PHE A 169 0.41 -17.37 39.28
N ILE A 170 0.11 -18.32 38.38
CA ILE A 170 -1.10 -19.15 38.44
C ILE A 170 -1.09 -20.02 39.71
N ASN A 171 0.04 -20.62 40.05
CA ASN A 171 0.15 -21.52 41.19
C ASN A 171 0.09 -20.80 42.54
N ILE A 172 0.60 -19.56 42.62
CA ILE A 172 0.58 -18.78 43.87
C ILE A 172 -0.73 -18.02 44.09
N CYS A 173 -1.53 -17.82 43.03
CA CYS A 173 -2.72 -16.98 43.09
C CYS A 173 -3.76 -17.38 44.14
N PRO A 174 -4.15 -18.67 44.27
CA PRO A 174 -5.13 -19.07 45.28
C PRO A 174 -4.63 -18.81 46.72
N ALA A 175 -3.36 -19.07 46.98
CA ALA A 175 -2.72 -18.86 48.28
C ALA A 175 -2.68 -17.37 48.66
N VAL A 176 -2.24 -16.51 47.73
CA VAL A 176 -2.13 -15.07 47.97
C VAL A 176 -3.51 -14.43 48.14
N LEU A 177 -4.51 -14.80 47.32
CA LEU A 177 -5.86 -14.25 47.43
C LEU A 177 -6.57 -14.63 48.73
N ARG A 178 -6.38 -15.86 49.23
CA ARG A 178 -6.94 -16.31 50.54
C ARG A 178 -6.34 -15.59 51.75
N GLN A 179 -5.16 -15.01 51.56
CA GLN A 179 -4.42 -14.25 52.57
C GLN A 179 -4.78 -12.75 52.56
N THR A 180 -5.55 -12.27 51.56
CA THR A 180 -6.00 -10.88 51.47
C THR A 180 -6.84 -10.52 52.70
N THR A 181 -6.17 -9.97 53.70
CA THR A 181 -6.76 -9.44 54.93
C THR A 181 -6.63 -7.93 54.87
N GLY A 182 -7.38 -7.17 55.68
CA GLY A 182 -7.41 -5.70 55.63
C GLY A 182 -6.07 -4.96 55.89
N ASN A 183 -4.94 -5.66 55.92
CA ASN A 183 -3.59 -5.08 55.91
C ASN A 183 -3.25 -4.55 54.51
N PRO A 184 -2.82 -3.28 54.36
CA PRO A 184 -2.48 -2.69 53.05
C PRO A 184 -1.42 -3.47 52.27
N LEU A 185 -0.45 -4.10 52.93
CA LEU A 185 0.59 -4.92 52.26
C LEU A 185 0.03 -6.18 51.60
N SER A 186 -0.94 -6.84 52.23
CA SER A 186 -1.56 -8.05 51.67
C SER A 186 -2.42 -7.71 50.44
N ILE A 187 -3.14 -6.58 50.48
CA ILE A 187 -3.89 -6.05 49.33
C ILE A 187 -2.94 -5.74 48.16
N PHE A 188 -1.80 -5.11 48.44
CA PHE A 188 -0.79 -4.82 47.42
C PHE A 188 -0.27 -6.08 46.72
N TYR A 189 0.08 -7.13 47.46
CA TYR A 189 0.56 -8.39 46.86
C TYR A 189 -0.53 -9.10 46.04
N SER A 190 -1.79 -9.06 46.47
CA SER A 190 -2.91 -9.58 45.69
C SER A 190 -3.10 -8.81 44.38
N LEU A 191 -2.99 -7.47 44.40
CA LEU A 191 -3.03 -6.65 43.18
C LEU A 191 -1.89 -6.98 42.22
N VAL A 192 -0.70 -7.25 42.75
CA VAL A 192 0.47 -7.65 41.95
C VAL A 192 0.24 -9.00 41.26
N VAL A 193 -0.33 -10.00 41.94
CA VAL A 193 -0.64 -11.28 41.32
C VAL A 193 -1.69 -11.12 40.22
N ILE A 194 -2.75 -10.36 40.49
CA ILE A 194 -3.79 -10.07 39.49
C ILE A 194 -3.18 -9.36 38.28
N LEU A 195 -2.34 -8.35 38.50
CA LEU A 195 -1.64 -7.63 37.44
C LEU A 195 -0.68 -8.55 36.66
N GLY A 196 0.06 -9.42 37.33
CA GLY A 196 0.94 -10.41 36.68
C GLY A 196 0.16 -11.38 35.80
N LEU A 197 -0.99 -11.87 36.29
CA LEU A 197 -1.89 -12.75 35.53
C LEU A 197 -2.51 -12.04 34.33
N THR A 198 -2.94 -10.78 34.47
CA THR A 198 -3.48 -10.02 33.34
C THR A 198 -2.40 -9.71 32.30
N ILE A 199 -1.19 -9.35 32.72
CA ILE A 199 -0.04 -9.17 31.80
C ILE A 199 0.23 -10.47 31.04
N MET A 200 0.29 -11.61 31.72
CA MET A 200 0.49 -12.90 31.06
C MET A 200 -0.63 -13.22 30.07
N ALA A 201 -1.89 -13.03 30.46
CA ALA A 201 -3.04 -13.26 29.58
C ALA A 201 -3.01 -12.37 28.34
N VAL A 202 -2.83 -11.05 28.50
CA VAL A 202 -2.73 -10.09 27.39
C VAL A 202 -1.49 -10.36 26.52
N SER A 203 -0.38 -10.81 27.13
CA SER A 203 0.85 -11.10 26.39
C SER A 203 0.68 -12.20 25.32
N THR A 204 -0.29 -13.11 25.51
CA THR A 204 -0.60 -14.16 24.52
C THR A 204 -1.14 -13.60 23.21
N PHE A 205 -1.70 -12.39 23.24
CA PHE A 205 -2.29 -11.72 22.08
C PHE A 205 -1.38 -10.64 21.47
N ILE A 206 -0.11 -10.49 21.91
CA ILE A 206 0.79 -9.44 21.39
C ILE A 206 0.90 -9.49 19.87
N SER A 207 1.04 -10.68 19.26
CA SER A 207 1.15 -10.79 17.80
C SER A 207 -0.12 -10.30 17.12
N THR A 208 -1.28 -10.62 17.66
CA THR A 208 -2.58 -10.20 17.13
C THR A 208 -2.78 -8.70 17.27
N ILE A 209 -2.40 -8.13 18.41
CA ILE A 209 -2.47 -6.69 18.66
C ILE A 209 -1.54 -5.95 17.69
N LEU A 210 -0.30 -6.42 17.50
CA LEU A 210 0.62 -5.82 16.52
C LEU A 210 0.14 -5.98 15.09
N LEU A 211 -0.36 -7.16 14.70
CA LEU A 211 -0.87 -7.41 13.35
C LEU A 211 -2.17 -6.66 13.07
N SER A 212 -2.91 -6.21 14.09
CA SER A 212 -4.09 -5.36 13.90
C SER A 212 -3.76 -3.97 13.35
N ASP A 213 -2.49 -3.53 13.46
CA ASP A 213 -2.01 -2.30 12.85
C ASP A 213 -1.68 -2.46 11.35
N PHE A 214 -1.61 -3.70 10.85
CA PHE A 214 -1.21 -3.97 9.47
C PHE A 214 -2.39 -3.89 8.51
N THR A 215 -2.18 -3.18 7.41
CA THR A 215 -3.13 -3.13 6.29
C THR A 215 -2.38 -3.26 4.97
N ALA A 216 -3.06 -3.74 3.93
CA ALA A 216 -2.52 -3.66 2.58
C ALA A 216 -2.46 -2.19 2.17
N ALA A 217 -1.24 -1.67 1.98
CA ALA A 217 -1.02 -0.32 1.50
C ALA A 217 -0.02 -0.36 0.34
N LYS A 218 -0.16 0.62 -0.55
CA LYS A 218 0.63 0.68 -1.76
C LYS A 218 1.99 1.33 -1.49
N VAL A 219 3.05 0.62 -1.79
CA VAL A 219 4.44 1.05 -1.56
C VAL A 219 5.22 0.96 -2.87
N ALA A 220 6.13 1.90 -3.09
CA ALA A 220 7.01 1.88 -4.25
C ALA A 220 7.92 0.64 -4.24
N SER A 221 7.82 -0.18 -5.28
CA SER A 221 8.71 -1.32 -5.53
C SER A 221 10.14 -0.82 -5.82
N PRO A 222 11.18 -1.67 -5.76
CA PRO A 222 12.49 -1.33 -6.31
C PRO A 222 12.38 -1.03 -7.82
N GLY A 223 13.28 -0.20 -8.34
CA GLY A 223 13.37 0.04 -9.77
C GLY A 223 13.73 -1.26 -10.50
N VAL A 224 12.97 -1.59 -11.54
CA VAL A 224 13.24 -2.77 -12.37
C VAL A 224 13.48 -2.30 -13.79
N THR A 225 14.55 -2.79 -14.41
CA THR A 225 14.87 -2.50 -15.81
C THR A 225 14.37 -3.63 -16.70
N HIS A 226 13.45 -3.31 -17.62
CA HIS A 226 12.91 -4.25 -18.60
C HIS A 226 12.96 -3.65 -20.01
N GLU A 227 13.04 -4.54 -21.00
CA GLU A 227 13.03 -4.18 -22.42
C GLU A 227 11.58 -3.93 -22.87
N HIS A 228 11.25 -2.67 -23.13
CA HIS A 228 9.92 -2.26 -23.62
C HIS A 228 9.96 -1.90 -25.11
N ALA A 229 8.97 -2.35 -25.86
CA ALA A 229 8.80 -2.00 -27.26
C ALA A 229 8.18 -0.61 -27.40
N ILE A 230 8.93 0.33 -28.00
CA ILE A 230 8.55 1.76 -28.03
C ILE A 230 8.09 2.19 -29.43
N ALA A 231 8.65 1.58 -30.48
CA ALA A 231 8.35 1.90 -31.87
C ALA A 231 8.49 0.65 -32.75
N SER A 232 8.11 0.75 -34.02
CA SER A 232 8.26 -0.34 -34.98
C SER A 232 9.46 -0.11 -35.93
N LYS A 233 10.22 -1.18 -36.23
CA LYS A 233 11.29 -1.25 -37.24
C LYS A 233 10.71 -1.30 -38.64
N HIS A 234 9.54 -1.92 -38.76
CA HIS A 234 8.83 -2.12 -40.01
C HIS A 234 7.57 -1.27 -39.95
N PRO A 235 7.57 -0.04 -40.53
CA PRO A 235 6.30 0.63 -40.70
C PRO A 235 5.42 -0.34 -41.50
N ALA A 236 4.31 -0.78 -40.91
CA ALA A 236 3.29 -1.52 -41.65
C ALA A 236 3.10 -0.81 -42.99
N ASP A 237 2.94 -1.55 -44.08
CA ASP A 237 2.72 -1.00 -45.42
C ASP A 237 1.47 -0.09 -45.38
N TRP A 238 1.69 1.16 -44.99
CA TRP A 238 0.68 2.17 -44.65
C TRP A 238 -0.16 2.54 -45.87
N ARG A 239 0.30 2.09 -47.04
CA ARG A 239 -0.32 2.29 -48.34
C ARG A 239 -1.54 1.39 -48.55
N PHE A 240 -1.71 0.25 -47.84
CA PHE A 240 -2.71 -0.74 -48.28
C PHE A 240 -3.47 -1.58 -47.22
N ASN A 241 -3.32 -1.40 -45.91
CA ASN A 241 -4.10 -2.18 -44.94
C ASN A 241 -4.67 -1.37 -43.76
N TYR A 242 -5.71 -0.55 -44.02
CA TYR A 242 -6.64 -0.18 -42.96
C TYR A 242 -7.44 -1.42 -42.54
N LYS A 243 -6.91 -2.17 -41.56
CA LYS A 243 -7.60 -3.27 -40.87
C LYS A 243 -7.94 -2.91 -39.41
N GLY A 244 -7.94 -1.63 -39.08
CA GLY A 244 -8.27 -1.10 -37.75
C GLY A 244 -9.72 -0.61 -37.64
N PRO A 245 -10.21 -0.37 -36.41
CA PRO A 245 -11.50 0.29 -36.19
C PRO A 245 -11.45 1.74 -36.66
N THR A 246 -12.60 2.32 -37.03
CA THR A 246 -12.70 3.76 -37.33
C THR A 246 -12.51 4.55 -36.03
N TYR A 247 -11.42 5.28 -35.85
CA TYR A 247 -11.11 5.98 -34.59
C TYR A 247 -12.10 7.11 -34.28
N TRP A 248 -12.52 7.88 -35.28
CA TRP A 248 -13.52 8.94 -35.10
C TRP A 248 -14.92 8.39 -34.79
N GLY A 249 -15.28 7.24 -35.36
CA GLY A 249 -16.57 6.57 -35.12
C GLY A 249 -16.60 5.68 -33.88
N SER A 250 -15.43 5.27 -33.38
CA SER A 250 -15.31 4.33 -32.26
C SER A 250 -15.12 5.04 -30.93
N ARG A 251 -15.61 4.40 -29.88
CA ARG A 251 -15.37 4.84 -28.50
C ARG A 251 -13.94 4.47 -28.07
N PRO A 252 -13.20 5.36 -27.37
CA PRO A 252 -11.92 5.00 -26.75
C PRO A 252 -12.07 3.86 -25.74
N SER A 253 -11.17 2.88 -25.77
CA SER A 253 -11.20 1.73 -24.84
C SER A 253 -10.77 2.10 -23.42
N ALA A 254 -9.98 3.15 -23.25
CA ALA A 254 -9.53 3.66 -21.96
C ALA A 254 -9.29 5.18 -22.00
N GLN A 255 -9.04 5.79 -20.84
CA GLN A 255 -8.43 7.11 -20.76
C GLN A 255 -6.98 6.98 -20.30
N TRP A 256 -6.13 6.62 -21.26
CA TRP A 256 -4.73 6.32 -21.00
C TRP A 256 -4.03 7.43 -20.26
N ARG A 257 -3.33 7.05 -19.20
CA ARG A 257 -2.37 7.90 -18.52
C ARG A 257 -1.17 8.19 -19.43
N PHE A 258 -0.63 9.39 -19.32
CA PHE A 258 0.51 9.87 -20.08
C PHE A 258 1.36 10.79 -19.20
N ALA A 259 2.52 11.20 -19.71
CA ALA A 259 3.35 12.22 -19.09
C ALA A 259 3.33 13.51 -19.91
N GLU A 260 3.38 14.68 -19.25
CA GLU A 260 3.26 15.97 -19.91
C GLU A 260 4.34 16.95 -19.45
N GLN A 261 4.88 17.73 -20.39
CA GLN A 261 5.73 18.88 -20.11
C GLN A 261 5.23 20.08 -20.89
N ARG A 262 5.22 21.26 -20.26
CA ARG A 262 4.78 22.51 -20.89
C ARG A 262 5.92 23.50 -20.99
N ILE A 263 6.02 24.16 -22.15
CA ILE A 263 7.01 25.20 -22.40
C ILE A 263 6.30 26.43 -22.95
N GLY A 264 6.47 27.57 -22.28
CA GLY A 264 5.77 28.80 -22.61
C GLY A 264 4.39 28.90 -21.95
N LYS A 265 3.77 30.07 -22.10
CA LYS A 265 2.42 30.35 -21.57
C LYS A 265 1.37 30.07 -22.65
N SER A 266 0.28 29.41 -22.27
CA SER A 266 -0.91 29.32 -23.11
C SER A 266 -1.65 30.66 -23.09
N GLN A 267 -2.27 30.99 -24.22
CA GLN A 267 -3.13 32.15 -24.42
C GLN A 267 -4.40 31.73 -25.17
N TYR A 268 -5.42 32.59 -25.18
CA TYR A 268 -6.65 32.30 -25.91
C TYR A 268 -6.35 32.05 -27.40
N GLY A 269 -6.73 30.87 -27.92
CA GLY A 269 -6.41 30.44 -29.27
C GLY A 269 -4.99 29.89 -29.48
N ASP A 270 -4.14 29.75 -28.47
CA ASP A 270 -2.84 29.07 -28.60
C ASP A 270 -2.47 28.32 -27.31
N THR A 271 -2.35 27.00 -27.42
CA THR A 271 -2.05 26.15 -26.26
C THR A 271 -0.61 26.29 -25.77
N GLY A 272 0.28 26.89 -26.54
CA GLY A 272 1.72 26.84 -26.31
C GLY A 272 2.30 25.45 -26.60
N ASP A 273 3.62 25.31 -26.44
CA ASP A 273 4.32 24.03 -26.67
C ASP A 273 4.05 23.07 -25.51
N ILE A 274 3.36 21.98 -25.83
CA ILE A 274 2.98 20.94 -24.87
C ILE A 274 3.47 19.62 -25.43
N TYR A 275 4.35 18.97 -24.67
CA TYR A 275 4.90 17.67 -25.00
C TYR A 275 4.16 16.61 -24.22
N ARG A 276 3.70 15.58 -24.92
CA ARG A 276 3.06 14.42 -24.31
C ARG A 276 3.83 13.18 -24.68
N ALA A 277 4.21 12.42 -23.67
CA ALA A 277 4.83 11.12 -23.82
C ALA A 277 3.81 10.03 -23.47
N MET A 278 3.62 9.10 -24.40
CA MET A 278 2.71 7.97 -24.20
C MET A 278 3.44 6.83 -23.50
N LEU A 279 2.74 6.13 -22.61
CA LEU A 279 3.33 5.04 -21.85
C LEU A 279 3.31 3.74 -22.67
N PRO A 280 4.43 3.02 -22.83
CA PRO A 280 4.51 1.80 -23.63
C PRO A 280 4.00 0.55 -22.86
N PHE A 281 2.84 0.67 -22.20
CA PHE A 281 2.18 -0.43 -21.50
C PHE A 281 0.76 -0.60 -22.01
N SER A 282 0.38 -1.81 -22.44
CA SER A 282 -0.98 -2.13 -22.88
C SER A 282 -1.97 -2.21 -21.71
N GLU A 283 -1.51 -2.71 -20.55
CA GLU A 283 -2.33 -2.89 -19.36
C GLU A 283 -2.54 -1.61 -18.55
N ALA A 284 -3.78 -1.35 -18.14
CA ALA A 284 -4.12 -0.19 -17.30
C ALA A 284 -3.44 -0.24 -15.92
N ALA A 285 -3.34 -1.43 -15.31
CA ALA A 285 -2.69 -1.60 -14.00
C ALA A 285 -1.21 -1.18 -14.02
N SER A 286 -0.50 -1.48 -15.12
CA SER A 286 0.89 -1.06 -15.31
C SER A 286 1.02 0.46 -15.42
N ARG A 287 0.09 1.14 -16.10
CA ARG A 287 0.09 2.61 -16.21
C ARG A 287 -0.33 3.32 -14.92
N THR A 288 -1.34 2.83 -14.22
CA THR A 288 -1.85 3.45 -12.99
C THR A 288 -0.91 3.29 -11.80
N SER A 289 -0.21 2.15 -11.70
CA SER A 289 0.79 1.89 -10.65
C SER A 289 2.13 2.57 -10.88
N LEU A 290 2.41 3.09 -12.09
CA LEU A 290 3.69 3.69 -12.43
C LEU A 290 3.92 5.00 -11.64
N GLU A 291 5.06 5.07 -10.95
CA GLU A 291 5.52 6.27 -10.25
C GLU A 291 6.75 6.90 -10.88
N SER A 292 7.63 6.09 -11.46
CA SER A 292 8.83 6.54 -12.16
C SER A 292 9.02 5.73 -13.43
N TYR A 293 9.41 6.42 -14.50
CA TYR A 293 9.83 5.84 -15.76
C TYR A 293 11.10 6.55 -16.21
N ASP A 294 12.19 5.82 -16.37
CA ASP A 294 13.45 6.36 -16.87
C ASP A 294 13.93 5.51 -18.05
N GLY A 295 13.97 6.13 -19.23
CA GLY A 295 14.38 5.44 -20.45
C GLY A 295 13.80 6.09 -21.70
N PRO A 296 14.01 5.49 -22.88
CA PRO A 296 13.47 6.03 -24.11
C PRO A 296 11.94 6.02 -24.12
N ALA A 297 11.30 7.01 -24.73
CA ALA A 297 9.85 7.02 -25.00
C ALA A 297 9.52 7.89 -26.23
N LEU A 298 8.35 7.63 -26.82
CA LEU A 298 7.82 8.44 -27.92
C LEU A 298 7.20 9.73 -27.35
N VAL A 299 7.69 10.88 -27.81
CA VAL A 299 7.23 12.20 -27.37
C VAL A 299 6.73 12.99 -28.57
N ALA A 300 5.50 13.50 -28.48
CA ALA A 300 4.87 14.36 -29.47
C ALA A 300 4.65 15.77 -28.91
N ASN A 301 4.92 16.80 -29.72
CA ASN A 301 4.51 18.18 -29.41
C ASN A 301 3.10 18.39 -29.98
N VAL A 302 2.11 18.55 -29.10
CA VAL A 302 0.68 18.65 -29.45
C VAL A 302 0.18 20.09 -29.48
N ARG A 303 1.05 21.07 -29.73
CA ARG A 303 0.66 22.49 -29.81
C ARG A 303 -0.45 22.71 -30.85
N THR A 304 -1.49 23.42 -30.46
CA THR A 304 -2.59 23.82 -31.34
C THR A 304 -2.78 25.33 -31.29
N ILE A 305 -2.91 25.95 -32.46
CA ILE A 305 -3.13 27.40 -32.62
C ILE A 305 -4.39 27.61 -33.44
N CYS A 306 -5.35 28.39 -32.98
CA CYS A 306 -6.55 28.75 -33.73
C CYS A 306 -6.57 30.24 -34.07
N ARG A 307 -6.91 30.58 -35.32
CA ARG A 307 -6.96 31.95 -35.83
C ARG A 307 -8.19 32.17 -36.69
N ALA A 308 -8.66 33.41 -36.72
CA ALA A 308 -9.79 33.81 -37.54
C ALA A 308 -9.49 33.65 -39.06
N PRO A 309 -10.34 32.94 -39.84
CA PRO A 309 -10.22 32.85 -41.30
C PRO A 309 -10.70 34.09 -42.05
N PRO A 310 -10.07 34.43 -43.18
CA PRO A 310 -10.71 35.30 -44.17
C PRO A 310 -11.84 34.55 -44.90
N LEU A 311 -13.10 34.82 -44.53
CA LEU A 311 -14.28 34.18 -45.13
C LEU A 311 -14.96 34.99 -46.26
N GLN A 312 -14.32 36.04 -46.76
CA GLN A 312 -14.89 37.05 -47.66
C GLN A 312 -15.51 36.50 -48.95
N ASN A 313 -15.03 35.35 -49.43
CA ASN A 313 -15.51 34.66 -50.64
C ASN A 313 -16.22 33.33 -50.32
N SER A 314 -16.67 33.13 -49.08
CA SER A 314 -17.42 31.94 -48.70
C SER A 314 -18.91 32.09 -48.98
N SER A 315 -19.60 30.98 -49.22
CA SER A 315 -21.06 30.96 -49.44
C SER A 315 -21.67 29.74 -48.79
N ILE A 316 -22.93 29.85 -48.38
CA ILE A 316 -23.69 28.70 -47.87
C ILE A 316 -24.49 28.11 -49.03
N SER A 317 -24.41 26.80 -49.23
CA SER A 317 -25.19 26.06 -50.22
C SER A 317 -25.95 24.91 -49.57
N ALA A 318 -26.95 24.38 -50.28
CA ALA A 318 -27.67 23.18 -49.89
C ALA A 318 -27.04 21.96 -50.58
N ARG A 319 -26.81 20.88 -49.83
CA ARG A 319 -26.43 19.57 -50.39
C ARG A 319 -27.46 18.54 -49.97
N GLY A 320 -28.16 17.97 -50.95
CA GLY A 320 -28.97 16.78 -50.74
C GLY A 320 -28.06 15.58 -50.49
N MET A 321 -28.30 14.84 -49.42
CA MET A 321 -27.66 13.57 -49.14
C MET A 321 -28.61 12.44 -49.58
N ILE A 322 -28.08 11.27 -49.90
CA ILE A 322 -28.88 10.08 -50.16
C ILE A 322 -28.47 9.10 -49.08
N SER A 323 -29.37 8.79 -48.16
CA SER A 323 -29.14 7.78 -47.13
C SER A 323 -29.94 6.52 -47.47
N PRO A 324 -29.35 5.31 -47.41
CA PRO A 324 -30.05 4.06 -47.68
C PRO A 324 -31.14 3.72 -46.65
N HIS A 325 -31.22 4.45 -45.53
CA HIS A 325 -32.26 4.29 -44.51
C HIS A 325 -33.46 5.23 -44.66
N PHE A 326 -33.35 6.26 -45.49
CA PHE A 326 -34.41 7.25 -45.68
C PHE A 326 -35.02 7.12 -47.07
N GLY A 327 -36.34 6.93 -47.14
CA GLY A 327 -37.06 6.64 -48.38
C GLY A 327 -37.08 7.78 -49.40
N ASP A 328 -36.72 9.02 -49.03
CA ASP A 328 -36.68 10.17 -49.93
C ASP A 328 -35.48 11.10 -49.67
N ALA A 329 -34.82 11.55 -50.76
CA ALA A 329 -33.66 12.46 -50.70
C ALA A 329 -33.97 13.86 -50.14
N LYS A 330 -35.26 14.20 -50.00
CA LYS A 330 -35.74 15.50 -49.52
C LYS A 330 -35.59 15.67 -48.00
N ASP A 331 -35.52 14.57 -47.25
CA ASP A 331 -35.41 14.59 -45.79
C ASP A 331 -33.96 14.76 -45.29
N SER A 332 -32.97 14.70 -46.19
CA SER A 332 -31.54 14.69 -45.85
C SER A 332 -30.74 15.79 -46.56
N VAL A 333 -31.27 17.03 -46.56
CA VAL A 333 -30.54 18.21 -47.04
C VAL A 333 -29.73 18.84 -45.89
N SER A 334 -28.41 18.98 -46.09
CA SER A 334 -27.52 19.69 -45.15
C SER A 334 -27.03 21.01 -45.75
N ALA A 335 -26.86 22.02 -44.90
CA ALA A 335 -26.17 23.25 -45.29
C ALA A 335 -24.67 22.97 -45.38
N VAL A 336 -24.02 23.56 -46.39
CA VAL A 336 -22.59 23.40 -46.67
C VAL A 336 -21.98 24.77 -46.82
N LEU A 337 -20.96 25.06 -46.00
CA LEU A 337 -20.09 26.20 -46.18
C LEU A 337 -19.09 25.88 -47.29
N ASN A 338 -19.25 26.56 -48.42
CA ASN A 338 -18.28 26.58 -49.50
C ASN A 338 -17.22 27.64 -49.18
N THR A 339 -15.96 27.21 -49.12
CA THR A 339 -14.81 28.10 -48.98
C THR A 339 -14.06 28.19 -50.30
N THR A 340 -13.15 29.15 -50.47
CA THR A 340 -12.37 29.37 -51.71
C THR A 340 -11.34 28.28 -52.04
N GLY A 341 -11.36 27.14 -51.37
CA GLY A 341 -10.53 25.99 -51.72
C GLY A 341 -11.33 24.68 -51.80
N PRO A 342 -10.65 23.53 -51.97
CA PRO A 342 -11.29 22.30 -52.45
C PRO A 342 -12.25 21.64 -51.45
N SER A 343 -12.25 22.04 -50.18
CA SER A 343 -13.00 21.34 -49.12
C SER A 343 -14.29 22.08 -48.74
N GLN A 344 -15.41 21.37 -48.92
CA GLN A 344 -16.73 21.72 -48.41
C GLN A 344 -16.84 21.38 -46.92
N CYS A 345 -17.51 22.21 -46.13
CA CYS A 345 -17.71 21.97 -44.70
C CYS A 345 -19.21 21.90 -44.37
N MET A 346 -19.70 20.74 -43.92
CA MET A 346 -21.12 20.56 -43.62
C MET A 346 -21.47 21.21 -42.29
N LEU A 347 -22.63 21.86 -42.22
CA LEU A 347 -23.08 22.60 -41.05
C LEU A 347 -24.22 21.85 -40.35
N TYR A 348 -24.21 21.90 -39.03
CA TYR A 348 -25.38 21.50 -38.24
C TYR A 348 -26.50 22.52 -38.40
N CYS A 349 -27.65 22.06 -38.90
CA CYS A 349 -28.90 22.82 -38.94
C CYS A 349 -29.84 22.34 -37.82
N ARG A 350 -30.56 23.24 -37.16
CA ARG A 350 -31.53 22.87 -36.12
C ARG A 350 -32.85 22.41 -36.73
N ASP A 351 -33.39 21.32 -36.19
CA ASP A 351 -34.72 20.79 -36.48
C ASP A 351 -35.52 20.76 -35.17
N ARG A 352 -36.19 21.87 -34.84
CA ARG A 352 -37.17 22.11 -33.74
C ARG A 352 -36.90 21.62 -32.28
N GLY A 353 -35.87 20.85 -31.96
CA GLY A 353 -35.54 20.34 -30.60
C GLY A 353 -34.49 21.17 -29.86
N GLU A 354 -34.39 21.04 -28.52
CA GLU A 354 -33.37 21.73 -27.70
C GLU A 354 -31.94 21.25 -28.01
N LEU A 355 -31.00 22.18 -28.08
CA LEU A 355 -29.58 21.86 -28.29
C LEU A 355 -28.93 21.50 -26.95
N THR A 356 -28.27 20.34 -26.89
CA THR A 356 -27.53 19.89 -25.71
C THR A 356 -26.07 20.39 -25.68
N GLY A 357 -25.66 21.15 -26.71
CA GLY A 357 -24.32 21.74 -26.80
C GLY A 357 -24.17 22.67 -28.01
N TRP A 358 -22.94 23.11 -28.29
CA TRP A 358 -22.66 23.99 -29.45
C TRP A 358 -22.79 23.19 -30.75
N PRO A 359 -23.50 23.69 -31.78
CA PRO A 359 -23.64 23.01 -33.08
C PRO A 359 -22.35 23.16 -33.92
N VAL A 360 -21.32 22.42 -33.50
CA VAL A 360 -19.96 22.51 -34.05
C VAL A 360 -19.70 21.42 -35.09
N SER A 361 -19.15 21.84 -36.22
CA SER A 361 -18.60 20.97 -37.25
C SER A 361 -17.07 21.11 -37.30
N LEU A 362 -16.35 20.00 -37.36
CA LEU A 362 -14.91 19.95 -37.61
C LEU A 362 -14.64 19.48 -39.03
N CYS A 363 -13.99 20.32 -39.82
CA CYS A 363 -13.76 20.08 -41.23
C CYS A 363 -12.25 19.96 -41.48
N ASP A 364 -11.83 18.77 -41.92
CA ASP A 364 -10.43 18.53 -42.27
C ASP A 364 -10.09 19.25 -43.58
N TYR A 365 -8.94 19.93 -43.57
CA TYR A 365 -8.44 20.69 -44.69
C TYR A 365 -7.03 20.21 -45.03
N SER A 366 -6.95 19.30 -46.01
CA SER A 366 -5.68 18.74 -46.50
C SER A 366 -4.89 19.69 -47.42
N GLY A 367 -5.38 20.91 -47.65
CA GLY A 367 -4.73 21.95 -48.47
C GLY A 367 -4.20 23.15 -47.66
N SER A 368 -3.37 23.99 -48.27
CA SER A 368 -2.84 25.20 -47.65
C SER A 368 -3.78 26.40 -47.84
N PHE A 369 -4.92 26.41 -47.15
CA PHE A 369 -5.88 27.52 -47.25
C PHE A 369 -5.36 28.80 -46.58
N MET A 370 -4.82 28.68 -45.37
CA MET A 370 -4.17 29.78 -44.66
C MET A 370 -2.65 29.62 -44.63
N PRO A 371 -1.90 30.73 -44.60
CA PRO A 371 -0.47 30.68 -44.32
C PRO A 371 -0.24 30.07 -42.94
N GLN A 372 0.69 29.10 -42.88
CA GLN A 372 1.04 28.44 -41.63
C GLN A 372 1.59 29.46 -40.61
N PRO A 373 1.28 29.32 -39.31
CA PRO A 373 1.85 30.16 -38.27
C PRO A 373 3.39 30.12 -38.32
N LYS A 374 4.03 31.28 -38.47
CA LYS A 374 5.48 31.40 -38.38
C LYS A 374 5.89 31.39 -36.92
N LEU A 375 6.45 30.27 -36.47
CA LEU A 375 6.98 30.10 -35.12
C LEU A 375 8.51 29.98 -35.15
N PRO A 376 9.20 30.39 -34.07
CA PRO A 376 10.62 30.05 -33.92
C PRO A 376 10.80 28.54 -33.89
N ILE A 377 12.00 28.09 -34.24
CA ILE A 377 12.41 26.69 -34.07
C ILE A 377 12.17 26.31 -32.61
N ASP A 378 11.56 25.16 -32.41
CA ASP A 378 11.33 24.59 -31.09
C ASP A 378 12.68 24.50 -30.34
N PRO A 379 12.83 25.19 -29.20
CA PRO A 379 14.12 25.25 -28.50
C PRO A 379 14.51 23.93 -27.84
N LYS A 380 13.56 23.01 -27.63
CA LYS A 380 13.81 21.73 -26.98
C LYS A 380 14.06 20.61 -27.98
N THR A 381 13.41 20.67 -29.13
CA THR A 381 13.57 19.64 -30.18
C THR A 381 14.44 20.08 -31.36
N GLU A 382 14.80 21.37 -31.45
CA GLU A 382 15.54 22.00 -32.55
C GLU A 382 14.87 21.80 -33.93
N ARG A 383 13.54 21.64 -33.96
CA ARG A 383 12.77 21.42 -35.20
C ARG A 383 11.71 22.48 -35.43
N LYS A 384 11.30 22.60 -36.69
CA LYS A 384 10.17 23.45 -37.08
C LYS A 384 8.85 22.72 -36.80
N HIS A 385 7.82 23.45 -36.42
CA HIS A 385 6.46 22.90 -36.35
C HIS A 385 5.93 22.58 -37.75
N SER A 386 5.11 21.53 -37.83
CA SER A 386 4.36 21.19 -39.04
C SER A 386 2.89 21.08 -38.69
N PHE A 387 2.06 21.93 -39.28
CA PHE A 387 0.67 22.09 -38.87
C PHE A 387 -0.31 21.56 -39.91
N GLN A 388 -1.23 20.71 -39.47
CA GLN A 388 -2.44 20.35 -40.21
C GLN A 388 -3.55 21.36 -39.90
N GLN A 389 -4.31 21.77 -40.91
CA GLN A 389 -5.35 22.78 -40.78
C GLN A 389 -6.72 22.10 -40.61
N MET A 390 -7.43 22.47 -39.56
CA MET A 390 -8.82 22.05 -39.33
C MET A 390 -9.71 23.27 -39.19
N LEU A 391 -10.77 23.34 -39.97
CA LEU A 391 -11.78 24.39 -39.86
C LEU A 391 -12.81 23.98 -38.82
N VAL A 392 -12.94 24.76 -37.75
CA VAL A 392 -13.99 24.61 -36.74
C VAL A 392 -15.08 25.61 -37.08
N VAL A 393 -16.31 25.13 -37.30
CA VAL A 393 -17.47 26.01 -37.54
C VAL A 393 -18.51 25.78 -36.46
N ASN A 394 -18.83 26.83 -35.71
CA ASN A 394 -19.95 26.88 -34.78
C ASN A 394 -21.13 27.57 -35.45
N ALA A 395 -22.13 26.80 -35.86
CA ALA A 395 -23.36 27.36 -36.42
C ALA A 395 -24.21 28.02 -35.33
N THR A 396 -25.18 28.84 -35.70
CA THR A 396 -26.20 29.34 -34.77
C THR A 396 -27.54 28.65 -35.03
N THR A 397 -28.48 28.81 -34.11
CA THR A 397 -29.88 28.39 -34.30
C THR A 397 -30.57 29.09 -35.49
N ASN A 398 -29.98 30.16 -36.01
CA ASN A 398 -30.51 30.87 -37.17
C ASN A 398 -30.27 30.13 -38.48
N ILE A 399 -29.60 28.97 -38.49
CA ILE A 399 -29.53 28.05 -39.64
C ILE A 399 -30.58 26.92 -39.45
N ALA A 400 -31.79 27.14 -39.98
CA ALA A 400 -32.90 26.19 -39.87
C ALA A 400 -32.94 25.23 -41.06
N ALA A 401 -33.13 23.93 -40.81
CA ALA A 401 -33.18 22.89 -41.84
C ALA A 401 -34.38 23.07 -42.80
N ASP A 402 -35.54 23.49 -42.27
CA ASP A 402 -36.79 23.68 -43.04
C ASP A 402 -36.59 24.55 -44.28
N GLY A 403 -35.87 25.68 -44.15
CA GLY A 403 -35.61 26.59 -45.27
C GLY A 403 -34.68 26.04 -46.36
N PHE A 404 -33.95 24.96 -46.09
CA PHE A 404 -33.12 24.25 -47.07
C PHE A 404 -33.85 23.03 -47.66
N ARG A 405 -34.66 22.32 -46.85
CA ARG A 405 -35.52 21.21 -47.30
C ARG A 405 -36.55 21.67 -48.34
N ASP A 406 -37.17 22.82 -48.11
CA ASP A 406 -38.15 23.43 -49.03
C ASP A 406 -37.58 23.71 -50.43
N THR A 407 -36.26 23.84 -50.54
CA THR A 407 -35.59 24.18 -51.80
C THR A 407 -35.24 22.96 -52.66
N ASN A 408 -35.42 21.71 -52.18
CA ASN A 408 -35.01 20.47 -52.87
C ASN A 408 -33.55 20.51 -53.41
N GLY A 409 -32.61 21.10 -52.66
CA GLY A 409 -31.24 21.34 -53.13
C GLY A 409 -31.06 22.61 -53.97
N GLY A 410 -32.06 23.49 -53.98
CA GLY A 410 -32.04 24.80 -54.61
C GLY A 410 -31.19 25.84 -53.85
N PRO A 411 -31.17 27.10 -54.32
CA PRO A 411 -30.35 28.14 -53.73
C PRO A 411 -30.82 28.46 -52.30
N PRO A 412 -29.89 28.77 -51.37
CA PRO A 412 -30.21 29.02 -49.96
C PRO A 412 -31.24 30.16 -49.80
N PRO A 413 -31.93 30.25 -48.64
CA PRO A 413 -32.82 31.37 -48.32
C PRO A 413 -32.15 32.71 -48.60
N LYS A 414 -32.91 33.70 -49.12
CA LYS A 414 -32.36 35.01 -49.56
C LYS A 414 -31.48 35.68 -48.51
N ARG A 415 -31.84 35.56 -47.22
CA ARG A 415 -31.06 36.12 -46.10
C ARG A 415 -29.64 35.54 -45.98
N LEU A 416 -29.43 34.27 -46.37
CA LEU A 416 -28.15 33.56 -46.28
C LEU A 416 -27.29 33.68 -47.56
N ARG A 417 -27.76 34.39 -48.59
CA ARG A 417 -27.03 34.55 -49.86
C ARG A 417 -25.90 35.57 -49.78
N ASN A 418 -26.12 36.63 -49.02
CA ASN A 418 -25.19 37.75 -48.88
C ASN A 418 -24.83 37.89 -47.40
N LEU A 419 -23.81 37.14 -46.97
CA LEU A 419 -23.31 37.22 -45.61
C LEU A 419 -22.31 38.37 -45.45
N THR A 420 -22.34 39.00 -44.28
CA THR A 420 -21.31 39.95 -43.86
C THR A 420 -20.44 39.30 -42.79
N TYR A 421 -19.15 39.63 -42.76
CA TYR A 421 -18.18 38.96 -41.89
C TYR A 421 -17.46 39.96 -41.00
N GLU A 422 -17.35 39.62 -39.72
CA GLU A 422 -16.54 40.32 -38.72
C GLU A 422 -15.39 39.42 -38.30
N MET A 423 -14.17 39.85 -38.61
CA MET A 423 -12.95 39.10 -38.31
C MET A 423 -12.40 39.56 -36.95
N GLY A 424 -12.44 38.68 -35.95
CA GLY A 424 -11.76 38.87 -34.67
C GLY A 424 -10.38 38.23 -34.63
N ASP A 425 -9.85 37.99 -33.43
CA ASP A 425 -8.53 37.36 -33.25
C ASP A 425 -8.58 35.83 -33.52
N VAL A 426 -9.51 35.14 -32.85
CA VAL A 426 -9.66 33.68 -32.95
C VAL A 426 -10.83 33.29 -33.85
N TRP A 427 -11.95 33.99 -33.76
CA TRP A 427 -13.18 33.68 -34.50
C TRP A 427 -13.50 34.72 -35.57
N THR A 428 -13.97 34.27 -36.71
CA THR A 428 -14.67 35.10 -37.70
C THR A 428 -16.16 34.83 -37.60
N LYS A 429 -16.95 35.87 -37.31
CA LYS A 429 -18.40 35.79 -37.20
C LYS A 429 -19.03 36.18 -38.52
N ALA A 430 -20.08 35.47 -38.93
CA ALA A 430 -20.87 35.80 -40.11
C ALA A 430 -22.28 36.22 -39.69
N TYR A 431 -22.79 37.26 -40.33
CA TYR A 431 -24.12 37.82 -40.11
C TYR A 431 -24.92 37.78 -41.42
N ASP A 432 -26.23 37.52 -41.31
CA ASP A 432 -27.11 37.56 -42.48
C ASP A 432 -27.51 38.99 -42.88
N THR A 433 -28.30 39.12 -43.94
CA THR A 433 -28.77 40.42 -44.43
C THR A 433 -29.62 41.20 -43.43
N ASN A 434 -30.14 40.54 -42.39
CA ASN A 434 -30.94 41.16 -41.35
C ASN A 434 -30.07 41.63 -40.16
N GLY A 435 -28.78 41.27 -40.16
CA GLY A 435 -27.86 41.54 -39.06
C GLY A 435 -27.85 40.45 -37.99
N ASP A 436 -28.53 39.31 -38.21
CA ASP A 436 -28.54 38.20 -37.26
C ASP A 436 -27.25 37.39 -37.37
N HIS A 437 -26.66 37.00 -36.23
CA HIS A 437 -25.47 36.13 -36.21
C HIS A 437 -25.85 34.74 -36.73
N VAL A 438 -25.10 34.23 -37.71
CA VAL A 438 -25.41 32.98 -38.43
C VAL A 438 -24.43 31.87 -38.08
N LEU A 439 -23.13 32.17 -38.05
CA LEU A 439 -22.08 31.22 -37.70
C LEU A 439 -20.82 31.93 -37.22
N SER A 440 -19.96 31.18 -36.55
CA SER A 440 -18.59 31.57 -36.22
C SER A 440 -17.65 30.49 -36.75
N ALA A 441 -16.53 30.88 -37.37
CA ALA A 441 -15.52 29.93 -37.83
C ALA A 441 -14.12 30.30 -37.36
N THR A 442 -13.27 29.29 -37.15
CA THR A 442 -11.86 29.43 -36.81
C THR A 442 -11.04 28.33 -37.48
N PHE A 443 -9.83 28.63 -37.95
CA PHE A 443 -8.88 27.60 -38.38
C PHE A 443 -7.95 27.25 -37.25
N CYS A 444 -7.96 25.98 -36.85
CA CYS A 444 -7.05 25.41 -35.88
C CYS A 444 -5.92 24.65 -36.59
N PHE A 445 -4.69 25.10 -36.36
CA PHE A 445 -3.44 24.53 -36.79
C PHE A 445 -2.97 23.54 -35.72
N VAL A 446 -3.10 22.25 -35.99
CA VAL A 446 -2.69 21.16 -35.08
C VAL A 446 -1.28 20.74 -35.45
N ASN A 447 -0.32 20.79 -34.51
CA ASN A 447 1.04 20.34 -34.79
C ASN A 447 1.04 18.82 -34.99
N THR A 448 1.42 18.40 -36.19
CA THR A 448 1.52 17.01 -36.63
C THR A 448 2.96 16.65 -36.98
N TYR A 449 3.94 17.39 -36.46
CA TYR A 449 5.34 17.03 -36.63
C TYR A 449 5.59 15.61 -36.07
N PRO A 450 6.28 14.72 -36.80
CA PRO A 450 6.48 13.33 -36.39
C PRO A 450 7.05 13.19 -34.98
N ALA A 451 6.36 12.42 -34.14
CA ALA A 451 6.81 12.12 -32.78
C ALA A 451 8.18 11.43 -32.81
N GLN A 452 9.04 11.77 -31.85
CA GLN A 452 10.43 11.30 -31.82
C GLN A 452 10.72 10.54 -30.52
N ILE A 453 11.75 9.70 -30.56
CA ILE A 453 12.20 8.96 -29.39
C ILE A 453 13.23 9.81 -28.62
N TYR A 454 12.90 10.14 -27.37
CA TYR A 454 13.80 10.82 -26.45
C TYR A 454 14.07 9.95 -25.24
N ASN A 455 15.24 10.08 -24.64
CA ASN A 455 15.44 9.60 -23.28
C ASN A 455 14.67 10.52 -22.34
N VAL A 456 13.73 9.97 -21.58
CA VAL A 456 12.84 10.75 -20.73
C VAL A 456 12.88 10.23 -19.30
N SER A 457 12.70 11.13 -18.36
CA SER A 457 12.39 10.82 -16.96
C SER A 457 10.97 11.28 -16.70
N MET A 458 10.08 10.34 -16.39
CA MET A 458 8.71 10.64 -15.99
C MET A 458 8.56 10.34 -14.51
N SER A 459 7.93 11.25 -13.77
CA SER A 459 7.72 11.07 -12.33
C SER A 459 6.33 11.52 -11.90
N GLY A 460 5.75 10.85 -10.92
CA GLY A 460 4.49 11.25 -10.32
C GLY A 460 4.00 10.25 -9.28
N ARG A 461 2.79 10.45 -8.77
CA ARG A 461 2.14 9.52 -7.84
C ARG A 461 1.28 8.54 -8.60
N GLN A 462 1.16 7.32 -8.12
CA GLN A 462 0.20 6.37 -8.68
C GLN A 462 -1.25 6.91 -8.68
N THR A 463 -2.06 6.39 -9.58
CA THR A 463 -3.51 6.68 -9.63
C THR A 463 -4.31 5.43 -9.31
N THR A 464 -5.50 5.59 -8.73
CA THR A 464 -6.36 4.45 -8.38
C THR A 464 -6.99 3.84 -9.63
N THR A 465 -7.42 4.69 -10.58
CA THR A 465 -8.09 4.29 -11.82
C THR A 465 -7.81 5.32 -12.92
N GLU A 466 -7.69 4.87 -14.16
CA GLU A 466 -7.77 5.76 -15.32
C GLU A 466 -9.20 6.33 -15.45
N PRO A 467 -9.36 7.60 -15.87
CA PRO A 467 -10.68 8.20 -16.10
C PRO A 467 -11.57 7.37 -17.04
N SER A 468 -12.90 7.51 -16.94
CA SER A 468 -13.83 6.87 -17.88
C SER A 468 -14.52 7.91 -18.76
N LEU A 469 -14.50 7.74 -20.09
CA LEU A 469 -15.33 8.50 -21.03
C LEU A 469 -16.78 7.96 -21.04
N ASN A 470 -17.44 8.01 -19.89
CA ASN A 470 -18.89 7.89 -19.82
C ASN A 470 -19.47 9.31 -19.79
N ALA A 471 -20.59 9.54 -20.47
CA ALA A 471 -21.22 10.87 -20.53
C ALA A 471 -21.43 11.51 -19.15
N GLY A 472 -21.66 10.72 -18.09
CA GLY A 472 -21.79 11.18 -16.71
C GLY A 472 -20.49 11.34 -15.91
N LYS A 473 -19.30 11.11 -16.48
CA LYS A 473 -17.99 11.21 -15.81
C LYS A 473 -16.94 11.97 -16.65
N ILE A 474 -17.39 12.80 -17.58
CA ILE A 474 -16.56 13.53 -18.56
C ILE A 474 -15.55 14.48 -17.88
N ASP A 475 -15.88 14.99 -16.69
CA ASP A 475 -15.04 15.94 -15.95
C ASP A 475 -13.64 15.42 -15.68
N SER A 476 -13.51 14.12 -15.40
CA SER A 476 -12.21 13.49 -15.16
C SER A 476 -11.32 13.43 -16.40
N ALA A 477 -11.91 13.19 -17.59
CA ALA A 477 -11.20 13.18 -18.87
C ALA A 477 -10.82 14.61 -19.31
N ARG A 478 -11.74 15.56 -19.11
CA ARG A 478 -11.50 17.00 -19.34
C ARG A 478 -10.36 17.51 -18.44
N LEU A 479 -10.40 17.17 -17.15
CA LEU A 479 -9.35 17.54 -16.19
C LEU A 479 -7.98 16.97 -16.61
N GLN A 480 -7.93 15.69 -17.01
CA GLN A 480 -6.69 15.04 -17.44
C GLN A 480 -6.04 15.78 -18.63
N LEU A 481 -6.82 16.23 -19.62
CA LEU A 481 -6.32 16.88 -20.84
C LEU A 481 -6.23 18.41 -20.76
N GLY A 482 -6.78 19.03 -19.71
CA GLY A 482 -6.87 20.48 -19.54
C GLY A 482 -5.53 21.18 -19.26
N ASN A 483 -5.58 22.50 -19.06
CA ASN A 483 -4.40 23.36 -18.90
C ASN A 483 -3.96 23.59 -17.43
N GLY A 484 -4.34 22.72 -16.50
CA GLY A 484 -3.95 22.84 -15.08
C GLY A 484 -2.47 22.51 -14.84
N GLU A 485 -1.82 23.28 -13.95
CA GLU A 485 -0.40 23.11 -13.61
C GLU A 485 -0.12 21.92 -12.68
N ASP A 486 -1.09 21.51 -11.86
CA ASP A 486 -0.91 20.36 -10.96
C ASP A 486 -1.17 19.03 -11.68
N PHE A 487 -0.09 18.30 -11.98
CA PHE A 487 -0.15 17.01 -12.65
C PHE A 487 -0.73 15.89 -11.78
N ALA A 488 -0.62 16.00 -10.45
CA ALA A 488 -1.12 14.97 -9.53
C ALA A 488 -2.66 14.93 -9.52
N THR A 489 -3.32 16.09 -9.45
CA THR A 489 -4.79 16.18 -9.55
C THR A 489 -5.33 15.78 -10.92
N ARG A 490 -4.54 15.99 -11.99
CA ARG A 490 -4.87 15.54 -13.35
C ARG A 490 -4.64 14.04 -13.57
N GLY A 491 -3.99 13.35 -12.62
CA GLY A 491 -3.69 11.92 -12.71
C GLY A 491 -2.69 11.57 -13.82
N ILE A 492 -1.81 12.51 -14.19
CA ILE A 492 -0.77 12.32 -15.20
C ILE A 492 0.62 12.30 -14.55
N LEU A 493 1.67 12.10 -15.34
CA LEU A 493 3.05 12.16 -14.88
C LEU A 493 3.70 13.47 -15.33
N ASP A 494 4.61 13.99 -14.51
CA ASP A 494 5.55 15.03 -14.95
C ASP A 494 6.54 14.41 -15.93
N LEU A 495 6.87 15.12 -16.99
CA LEU A 495 7.77 14.68 -18.03
C LEU A 495 8.99 15.59 -18.07
N ASP A 496 10.17 14.99 -17.97
CA ASP A 496 11.42 15.64 -18.36
C ASP A 496 12.02 14.97 -19.60
N ILE A 497 12.18 15.77 -20.64
CA ILE A 497 12.71 15.34 -21.93
C ILE A 497 14.21 15.62 -21.96
N GLY A 498 14.99 14.55 -22.04
CA GLY A 498 16.44 14.58 -22.21
C GLY A 498 16.86 14.46 -23.68
N ARG A 499 17.96 13.72 -23.91
CA ARG A 499 18.58 13.62 -25.24
C ARG A 499 17.73 12.79 -26.21
N ARG A 500 17.59 13.27 -27.45
CA ARG A 500 17.00 12.51 -28.56
C ARG A 500 17.86 11.29 -28.89
N LEU A 501 17.22 10.14 -29.12
CA LEU A 501 17.89 8.97 -29.67
C LEU A 501 17.88 9.07 -31.20
N ASN A 502 19.08 9.01 -31.80
CA ASN A 502 19.25 8.86 -33.24
C ASN A 502 19.02 7.39 -33.60
N VAL A 503 17.76 6.99 -33.60
CA VAL A 503 17.37 5.68 -34.11
C VAL A 503 17.24 5.81 -35.62
N SER A 504 17.87 4.92 -36.40
CA SER A 504 17.49 4.71 -37.80
C SER A 504 16.13 4.00 -37.84
N SER A 505 15.13 4.55 -37.15
CA SER A 505 13.78 4.04 -37.29
C SER A 505 13.35 4.48 -38.67
N ARG A 506 13.10 3.51 -39.54
CA ARG A 506 12.54 3.75 -40.87
C ARG A 506 11.17 4.44 -40.82
N LEU A 507 10.57 4.62 -39.63
CA LEU A 507 9.52 5.61 -39.35
C LEU A 507 9.87 7.03 -39.83
N VAL A 508 11.17 7.39 -39.83
CA VAL A 508 11.71 8.66 -40.33
C VAL A 508 12.23 8.53 -41.77
N ASP A 509 12.76 7.37 -42.18
CA ASP A 509 13.43 7.19 -43.48
C ASP A 509 12.54 6.62 -44.63
N PHE A 510 11.33 6.10 -44.40
CA PHE A 510 10.55 5.43 -45.47
C PHE A 510 9.79 6.35 -46.44
N VAL A 511 10.00 7.66 -46.37
CA VAL A 511 9.61 8.58 -47.45
C VAL A 511 10.83 8.94 -48.31
N GLU A 512 11.87 8.11 -48.37
CA GLU A 512 12.97 8.33 -49.30
C GLU A 512 12.65 7.83 -50.71
N GLY A 513 12.07 8.74 -51.48
CA GLY A 513 12.69 9.16 -52.73
C GLY A 513 13.22 10.62 -52.68
N VAL A 514 13.11 11.31 -51.54
CA VAL A 514 13.51 12.71 -51.39
C VAL A 514 14.55 12.83 -50.26
N PRO A 515 15.72 13.46 -50.50
CA PRO A 515 16.78 13.60 -49.50
C PRO A 515 16.33 14.31 -48.23
N MET A 516 16.94 13.88 -47.13
CA MET A 516 16.74 14.28 -45.74
C MET A 516 17.11 15.76 -45.42
N GLU A 517 16.45 16.71 -46.07
CA GLU A 517 16.31 18.10 -45.59
C GLU A 517 14.84 18.42 -45.22
N ASP A 518 13.88 17.80 -45.92
CA ASP A 518 12.42 17.97 -45.74
C ASP A 518 11.74 16.61 -45.46
N GLY A 519 11.95 16.04 -44.27
CA GLY A 519 11.34 14.76 -43.84
C GLY A 519 9.81 14.71 -43.94
N PRO A 520 9.14 13.57 -43.61
CA PRO A 520 7.68 13.45 -43.74
C PRO A 520 6.98 14.62 -43.06
N THR A 521 6.18 15.36 -43.84
CA THR A 521 5.53 16.59 -43.37
C THR A 521 4.50 16.32 -42.27
N HIS A 522 4.08 15.07 -42.08
CA HIS A 522 3.06 14.68 -41.11
C HIS A 522 3.43 13.36 -40.40
N ASP A 523 3.16 13.31 -39.11
CA ASP A 523 3.24 12.16 -38.24
C ASP A 523 2.31 11.03 -38.72
N PRO A 524 2.73 9.75 -38.70
CA PRO A 524 1.94 8.64 -39.20
C PRO A 524 0.65 8.39 -38.40
N TYR A 525 0.64 8.67 -37.09
CA TYR A 525 -0.57 8.54 -36.27
C TYR A 525 -1.61 9.59 -36.68
N TYR A 526 -1.20 10.85 -36.86
CA TYR A 526 -2.10 11.91 -37.35
C TYR A 526 -2.53 11.70 -38.80
N ARG A 527 -1.62 11.22 -39.66
CA ARG A 527 -1.95 10.83 -41.03
C ARG A 527 -3.03 9.75 -41.07
N THR A 528 -2.99 8.80 -40.12
CA THR A 528 -4.00 7.75 -40.02
C THR A 528 -5.38 8.33 -39.71
N LEU A 529 -5.45 9.36 -38.87
CA LEU A 529 -6.70 10.06 -38.54
C LEU A 529 -7.23 10.93 -39.68
N GLY A 530 -6.34 11.52 -40.49
CA GLY A 530 -6.72 12.37 -41.63
C GLY A 530 -7.23 11.61 -42.86
N LEU A 531 -6.96 10.31 -42.96
CA LEU A 531 -7.51 9.45 -44.02
C LEU A 531 -8.89 8.88 -43.67
N GLU A 532 -9.35 9.03 -42.42
CA GLU A 532 -10.69 8.63 -42.03
C GLU A 532 -11.72 9.69 -42.41
N HIS A 533 -12.71 9.28 -43.20
CA HIS A 533 -13.82 10.13 -43.60
C HIS A 533 -15.15 9.46 -43.26
N PRO A 534 -16.13 10.22 -42.75
CA PRO A 534 -17.45 9.65 -42.49
C PRO A 534 -18.20 9.25 -43.76
N SER A 535 -19.16 8.34 -43.65
CA SER A 535 -19.87 7.80 -44.82
C SER A 535 -20.72 8.84 -45.57
N MET A 536 -21.22 9.87 -44.87
CA MET A 536 -22.06 10.92 -45.44
C MET A 536 -21.32 12.26 -45.65
N SER A 537 -20.06 12.39 -45.22
CA SER A 537 -19.23 13.56 -45.50
C SER A 537 -17.83 13.16 -45.87
N ASN A 538 -17.27 13.72 -46.93
CA ASN A 538 -15.89 13.43 -47.30
C ASN A 538 -14.86 14.18 -46.42
N THR A 539 -15.29 15.17 -45.63
CA THR A 539 -14.37 16.13 -44.98
C THR A 539 -14.84 16.58 -43.60
N THR A 540 -16.10 16.33 -43.20
CA THR A 540 -16.68 16.91 -41.98
C THR A 540 -17.03 15.86 -40.94
N TRP A 541 -16.52 16.05 -39.72
CA TRP A 541 -16.94 15.36 -38.51
C TRP A 541 -17.84 16.24 -37.67
N GLY A 542 -19.02 15.73 -37.35
CA GLY A 542 -19.98 16.40 -36.51
C GLY A 542 -19.63 16.24 -35.02
N MET A 543 -19.53 17.36 -34.30
CA MET A 543 -19.18 17.41 -32.88
C MET A 543 -20.38 17.73 -31.98
N MET A 544 -21.60 17.40 -32.39
CA MET A 544 -22.81 17.63 -31.61
C MET A 544 -23.59 16.32 -31.42
N SER A 545 -24.13 16.10 -30.22
CA SER A 545 -24.98 14.94 -29.96
C SER A 545 -26.22 14.99 -30.84
N PRO A 546 -26.57 13.90 -31.55
CA PRO A 546 -27.83 13.86 -32.29
C PRO A 546 -29.00 14.04 -31.32
N ALA A 547 -29.89 15.00 -31.60
CA ALA A 547 -31.19 15.05 -30.96
C ALA A 547 -32.04 13.94 -31.58
N GLN A 548 -32.01 12.75 -30.98
CA GLN A 548 -32.90 11.58 -31.04
C GLN A 548 -33.58 11.13 -32.36
N GLU A 549 -33.44 11.77 -33.52
CA GLU A 549 -34.23 11.43 -34.72
C GLU A 549 -33.45 11.35 -36.04
N VAL A 550 -32.17 11.72 -36.11
CA VAL A 550 -31.36 11.48 -37.32
C VAL A 550 -29.92 11.13 -36.96
N GLU A 551 -29.55 9.86 -37.07
CA GLU A 551 -28.14 9.48 -37.19
C GLU A 551 -27.58 10.10 -38.46
N GLN A 552 -27.00 11.28 -38.33
CA GLN A 552 -26.20 11.87 -39.37
C GLN A 552 -24.94 11.01 -39.49
N GLY A 553 -24.77 10.29 -40.61
CA GLY A 553 -23.62 9.41 -40.90
C GLY A 553 -22.27 10.12 -41.03
N TRP A 554 -22.16 11.30 -40.43
CA TRP A 554 -20.99 12.15 -40.32
C TRP A 554 -20.71 12.63 -38.90
N SER A 555 -21.48 12.16 -37.90
CA SER A 555 -21.21 12.40 -36.49
C SER A 555 -20.00 11.59 -35.99
N ALA A 556 -19.15 12.21 -35.18
CA ALA A 556 -18.16 11.45 -34.41
C ALA A 556 -18.84 10.62 -33.31
N ASN A 557 -18.08 9.71 -32.69
CA ASN A 557 -18.55 8.96 -31.54
C ASN A 557 -18.95 9.91 -30.39
N LEU A 558 -20.01 9.55 -29.66
CA LEU A 558 -20.50 10.35 -28.53
C LEU A 558 -19.41 10.65 -27.50
N ALA A 559 -18.46 9.73 -27.26
CA ALA A 559 -17.35 9.96 -26.33
C ALA A 559 -16.45 11.13 -26.74
N HIS A 560 -16.18 11.27 -28.04
CA HIS A 560 -15.37 12.37 -28.60
C HIS A 560 -16.15 13.69 -28.58
N ILE A 561 -17.43 13.62 -28.93
CA ILE A 561 -18.37 14.74 -28.86
C ILE A 561 -18.42 15.30 -27.44
N SER A 562 -18.69 14.45 -26.46
CA SER A 562 -18.81 14.89 -25.06
C SER A 562 -17.49 15.48 -24.54
N LEU A 563 -16.33 14.91 -24.92
CA LEU A 563 -15.04 15.47 -24.54
C LEU A 563 -14.85 16.88 -25.13
N PHE A 564 -15.03 17.01 -26.44
CA PHE A 564 -14.88 18.30 -27.14
C PHE A 564 -15.85 19.35 -26.58
N GLN A 565 -17.13 19.00 -26.46
CA GLN A 565 -18.17 19.88 -25.92
C GLN A 565 -17.88 20.32 -24.48
N SER A 566 -17.42 19.39 -23.63
CA SER A 566 -17.07 19.72 -22.24
C SER A 566 -15.90 20.71 -22.13
N ILE A 567 -14.92 20.63 -23.04
CA ILE A 567 -13.77 21.54 -23.05
C ILE A 567 -14.19 22.89 -23.61
N ILE A 568 -14.86 22.93 -24.77
CA ILE A 568 -15.18 24.19 -25.46
C ILE A 568 -16.22 25.02 -24.70
N GLN A 569 -17.19 24.39 -24.03
CA GLN A 569 -18.19 25.12 -23.25
C GLN A 569 -17.62 25.70 -21.95
N GLU A 570 -16.62 25.05 -21.35
CA GLU A 570 -15.96 25.54 -20.13
C GLU A 570 -14.91 26.61 -20.44
N THR A 571 -14.06 26.35 -21.43
CA THR A 571 -12.88 27.19 -21.70
C THR A 571 -13.14 28.31 -22.71
N GLU A 572 -14.20 28.18 -23.51
CA GLU A 572 -14.50 29.01 -24.69
C GLU A 572 -13.36 29.07 -25.73
N ASP A 573 -12.31 28.25 -25.56
CA ASP A 573 -11.10 28.25 -26.37
C ASP A 573 -11.08 27.06 -27.34
N PRO A 574 -11.19 27.29 -28.66
CA PRO A 574 -11.15 26.23 -29.66
C PRO A 574 -9.81 25.50 -29.72
N ALA A 575 -8.69 26.16 -29.36
CA ALA A 575 -7.37 25.54 -29.43
C ALA A 575 -7.24 24.42 -28.39
N THR A 576 -7.66 24.67 -27.15
CA THR A 576 -7.68 23.68 -26.08
C THR A 576 -8.64 22.51 -26.40
N ALA A 577 -9.82 22.79 -26.96
CA ALA A 577 -10.80 21.76 -27.31
C ALA A 577 -10.31 20.83 -28.44
N VAL A 578 -9.77 21.39 -29.52
CA VAL A 578 -9.21 20.62 -30.64
C VAL A 578 -7.98 19.82 -30.17
N GLN A 579 -7.09 20.43 -29.38
CA GLN A 579 -5.91 19.75 -28.84
C GLN A 579 -6.27 18.53 -27.98
N GLY A 580 -7.24 18.67 -27.07
CA GLY A 580 -7.71 17.57 -26.22
C GLY A 580 -8.30 16.41 -27.04
N LEU A 581 -9.17 16.73 -28.00
CA LEU A 581 -9.77 15.75 -28.91
C LEU A 581 -8.70 15.01 -29.74
N MET A 582 -7.82 15.76 -30.40
CA MET A 582 -6.77 15.20 -31.25
C MET A 582 -5.76 14.39 -30.45
N THR A 583 -5.47 14.76 -29.20
CA THR A 583 -4.63 13.94 -28.31
C THR A 583 -5.31 12.61 -27.98
N ARG A 584 -6.62 12.61 -27.72
CA ARG A 584 -7.33 11.36 -27.42
C ARG A 584 -7.37 10.43 -28.62
N LEU A 585 -7.61 10.97 -29.82
CA LEU A 585 -7.56 10.21 -31.06
C LEU A 585 -6.15 9.66 -31.32
N TYR A 586 -5.11 10.49 -31.13
CA TYR A 586 -3.71 10.07 -31.26
C TYR A 586 -3.39 8.88 -30.34
N GLN A 587 -3.86 8.92 -29.09
CA GLN A 587 -3.69 7.80 -28.15
C GLN A 587 -4.37 6.52 -28.63
N MET A 588 -5.57 6.60 -29.21
CA MET A 588 -6.24 5.42 -29.75
C MET A 588 -5.40 4.74 -30.83
N VAL A 589 -4.79 5.52 -31.74
CA VAL A 589 -3.90 4.97 -32.77
C VAL A 589 -2.63 4.39 -32.14
N TYR A 590 -2.00 5.14 -31.22
CA TYR A 590 -0.78 4.69 -30.53
C TYR A 590 -0.97 3.34 -29.82
N TYR A 591 -2.04 3.19 -29.03
CA TYR A 591 -2.27 1.96 -28.26
C TYR A 591 -2.79 0.81 -29.13
N ASN A 592 -3.45 1.09 -30.25
CA ASN A 592 -3.80 0.05 -31.23
C ASN A 592 -2.52 -0.51 -31.90
N TRP A 593 -1.52 0.33 -32.16
CA TRP A 593 -0.27 -0.08 -32.81
C TRP A 593 0.80 -0.57 -31.83
N LEU A 594 0.58 -0.42 -30.52
CA LEU A 594 1.57 -0.76 -29.49
C LEU A 594 2.02 -2.23 -29.57
N GLU A 595 1.12 -3.14 -29.96
CA GLU A 595 1.44 -4.57 -30.14
C GLU A 595 2.34 -4.85 -31.35
N GLU A 596 2.38 -3.96 -32.34
CA GLU A 596 3.21 -4.08 -33.54
C GLU A 596 4.62 -3.50 -33.36
N ASN A 597 4.88 -2.85 -32.22
CA ASN A 597 6.20 -2.30 -31.92
C ASN A 597 7.20 -3.42 -31.60
N ASP A 598 8.37 -3.36 -32.22
CA ASP A 598 9.46 -4.35 -32.09
C ASP A 598 10.84 -3.72 -31.83
N LEU A 599 10.94 -2.37 -31.81
CA LEU A 599 12.09 -1.64 -31.30
C LEU A 599 12.04 -1.59 -29.78
N LYS A 600 12.82 -2.48 -29.16
CA LYS A 600 12.92 -2.60 -27.71
C LYS A 600 14.09 -1.77 -27.16
N TYR A 601 13.85 -1.13 -26.03
CA TYR A 601 14.86 -0.42 -25.26
C TYR A 601 14.76 -0.77 -23.79
N PRO A 602 15.89 -0.77 -23.06
CA PRO A 602 15.88 -0.90 -21.62
C PRO A 602 15.25 0.34 -20.99
N VAL A 603 14.25 0.13 -20.16
CA VAL A 603 13.56 1.17 -19.40
C VAL A 603 13.53 0.74 -17.94
N ASN A 604 13.96 1.64 -17.06
CA ASN A 604 13.86 1.48 -15.63
C ASN A 604 12.52 2.03 -15.13
N THR A 605 11.69 1.18 -14.53
CA THR A 605 10.38 1.57 -14.02
C THR A 605 10.27 1.33 -12.52
N ILE A 606 9.53 2.19 -11.84
CA ILE A 606 9.15 2.02 -10.44
C ILE A 606 7.63 1.99 -10.40
N HIS A 607 7.07 0.87 -9.93
CA HIS A 607 5.64 0.67 -9.75
C HIS A 607 5.29 0.60 -8.27
N THR A 608 4.09 1.02 -7.90
CA THR A 608 3.53 0.77 -6.58
C THR A 608 2.87 -0.60 -6.52
N GLU A 609 3.18 -1.35 -5.47
CA GLU A 609 2.60 -2.66 -5.20
C GLU A 609 1.93 -2.68 -3.83
N ASP A 610 0.89 -3.50 -3.71
CA ASP A 610 0.23 -3.73 -2.43
C ASP A 610 1.14 -4.55 -1.51
N ARG A 611 1.55 -3.94 -0.40
CA ARG A 611 2.38 -4.58 0.63
C ARG A 611 1.73 -4.43 1.99
N LEU A 612 1.87 -5.46 2.81
CA LEU A 612 1.31 -5.48 4.15
C LEU A 612 2.27 -4.73 5.11
N ILE A 613 1.90 -3.50 5.47
CA ILE A 613 2.69 -2.62 6.35
C ILE A 613 1.85 -2.10 7.52
N PRO A 614 2.47 -1.72 8.65
CA PRO A 614 1.74 -1.09 9.75
C PRO A 614 1.31 0.33 9.35
N THR A 615 0.00 0.60 9.34
CA THR A 615 -0.55 1.94 9.04
C THR A 615 -1.13 2.62 10.27
N ARG A 616 -1.26 1.89 11.38
CA ARG A 616 -1.74 2.39 12.66
C ARG A 616 -0.66 2.20 13.72
N TRP A 617 -0.69 3.05 14.73
CA TRP A 617 0.22 2.98 15.88
C TRP A 617 -0.46 2.41 17.14
N ALA A 618 -1.77 2.15 17.09
CA ALA A 618 -2.55 1.82 18.26
C ALA A 618 -2.09 0.49 18.90
N GLY A 619 -1.92 -0.55 18.09
CA GLY A 619 -1.43 -1.85 18.54
C GLY A 619 -0.03 -1.77 19.13
N LEU A 620 0.90 -1.08 18.43
CA LEU A 620 2.26 -0.87 18.93
C LEU A 620 2.28 -0.12 20.27
N ILE A 621 1.50 0.97 20.41
CA ILE A 621 1.41 1.74 21.66
C ILE A 621 0.92 0.85 22.81
N ILE A 622 -0.14 0.06 22.59
CA ILE A 622 -0.67 -0.86 23.61
C ILE A 622 0.41 -1.85 24.07
N VAL A 623 1.18 -2.42 23.13
CA VAL A 623 2.25 -3.37 23.44
C VAL A 623 3.41 -2.69 24.18
N LEU A 624 3.81 -1.48 23.78
CA LEU A 624 4.85 -0.73 24.48
C LEU A 624 4.44 -0.37 25.91
N VAL A 625 3.19 0.02 26.13
CA VAL A 625 2.64 0.27 27.47
C VAL A 625 2.62 -1.02 28.30
N LEU A 626 2.17 -2.14 27.74
CA LEU A 626 2.19 -3.44 28.41
C LEU A 626 3.61 -3.83 28.87
N ILE A 627 4.60 -3.62 28.00
CA ILE A 627 6.02 -3.90 28.30
C ILE A 627 6.54 -2.96 29.38
N ALA A 628 6.22 -1.66 29.33
CA ALA A 628 6.63 -0.70 30.34
C ALA A 628 6.06 -1.05 31.73
N VAL A 629 4.78 -1.42 31.79
CA VAL A 629 4.12 -1.87 33.04
C VAL A 629 4.76 -3.16 33.55
N HIS A 630 5.02 -4.13 32.67
CA HIS A 630 5.69 -5.39 33.04
C HIS A 630 7.12 -5.17 33.57
N LEU A 631 7.94 -4.37 32.88
CA LEU A 631 9.30 -4.05 33.33
C LEU A 631 9.28 -3.27 34.65
N GLY A 632 8.32 -2.36 34.84
CA GLY A 632 8.09 -1.67 36.11
C GLY A 632 7.75 -2.65 37.24
N LEU A 633 6.89 -3.64 36.96
CA LEU A 633 6.56 -4.70 37.92
C LEU A 633 7.79 -5.55 38.28
N VAL A 634 8.55 -5.99 37.27
CA VAL A 634 9.78 -6.77 37.47
C VAL A 634 10.77 -5.99 38.33
N PHE A 635 11.05 -4.73 37.99
CA PHE A 635 12.01 -3.90 38.72
C PHE A 635 11.57 -3.67 40.17
N THR A 636 10.30 -3.32 40.37
CA THR A 636 9.74 -3.10 41.72
C THR A 636 9.83 -4.36 42.58
N MET A 637 9.48 -5.53 42.03
CA MET A 637 9.51 -6.79 42.77
C MET A 637 10.91 -7.26 43.12
N ILE A 638 11.88 -7.07 42.21
CA ILE A 638 13.28 -7.41 42.48
C ILE A 638 13.87 -6.46 43.54
N ILE A 639 13.56 -5.15 43.49
CA ILE A 639 13.98 -4.22 44.55
C ILE A 639 13.38 -4.60 45.90
N LEU A 640 12.06 -4.83 45.95
CA LEU A 640 11.39 -5.26 47.19
C LEU A 640 11.97 -6.57 47.71
N PHE A 641 12.28 -7.53 46.85
CA PHE A 641 12.93 -8.77 47.24
C PHE A 641 14.29 -8.51 47.90
N VAL A 642 15.13 -7.68 47.29
CA VAL A 642 16.47 -7.35 47.82
C VAL A 642 16.40 -6.57 49.13
N LEU A 643 15.41 -5.71 49.32
CA LEU A 643 15.27 -4.88 50.53
C LEU A 643 14.61 -5.64 51.69
N GLU A 644 13.56 -6.41 51.41
CA GLU A 644 12.72 -7.02 52.43
C GLU A 644 13.16 -8.44 52.81
N THR A 645 13.84 -9.17 51.92
CA THR A 645 14.26 -10.56 52.21
C THR A 645 15.70 -10.63 52.72
N LYS A 646 15.89 -11.35 53.83
CA LYS A 646 17.19 -11.56 54.47
C LYS A 646 17.55 -13.04 54.59
N ALA A 647 16.54 -13.92 54.56
CA ALA A 647 16.70 -15.36 54.78
C ALA A 647 16.40 -16.21 53.53
N SER A 648 15.69 -15.67 52.53
CA SER A 648 15.33 -16.39 51.31
C SER A 648 16.37 -16.26 50.20
N ALA A 649 16.56 -17.34 49.48
CA ALA A 649 17.30 -17.39 48.22
C ALA A 649 16.42 -18.01 47.13
N LEU A 650 16.28 -17.35 45.98
CA LEU A 650 15.52 -17.85 44.84
C LEU A 650 16.21 -19.08 44.22
N GLY A 651 15.41 -20.09 43.87
CA GLY A 651 15.90 -21.26 43.14
C GLY A 651 16.71 -22.26 43.98
N ASN A 652 16.80 -22.09 45.30
CA ASN A 652 17.54 -23.00 46.17
C ASN A 652 16.63 -24.08 46.76
N THR A 653 16.63 -25.27 46.13
CA THR A 653 15.76 -26.41 46.44
C THR A 653 16.03 -27.04 47.82
N TRP A 654 17.24 -26.91 48.36
CA TRP A 654 17.57 -27.49 49.66
C TRP A 654 16.92 -26.72 50.81
N HIS A 655 16.84 -25.39 50.69
CA HIS A 655 16.14 -24.56 51.67
C HIS A 655 14.64 -24.87 51.72
N THR A 656 14.01 -25.13 50.58
CA THR A 656 12.59 -25.46 50.52
C THR A 656 12.32 -26.84 51.13
N LEU A 657 13.17 -27.83 50.84
CA LEU A 657 13.04 -29.19 51.36
C LEU A 657 13.26 -29.26 52.88
N ALA A 658 14.24 -28.53 53.40
CA ALA A 658 14.48 -28.44 54.84
C ALA A 658 13.30 -27.80 55.59
N GLN A 659 12.66 -26.79 54.99
CA GLN A 659 11.50 -26.13 55.59
C GLN A 659 10.24 -26.99 55.57
N THR A 660 10.02 -27.76 54.49
CA THR A 660 8.90 -28.72 54.44
C THR A 660 9.09 -29.86 55.44
N ALA A 661 10.33 -30.35 55.64
CA ALA A 661 10.63 -31.41 56.60
C ALA A 661 10.40 -30.97 58.06
N GLN A 662 10.80 -29.75 58.42
CA GLN A 662 10.51 -29.20 59.75
C GLN A 662 9.01 -29.02 60.01
N MET A 663 8.22 -28.75 58.96
CA MET A 663 6.78 -28.57 59.07
C MET A 663 6.06 -29.90 59.35
N THR A 664 6.54 -31.00 58.76
CA THR A 664 6.00 -32.35 58.98
C THR A 664 6.35 -32.95 60.34
N ASP A 665 7.48 -32.57 60.94
CA ASP A 665 7.85 -32.98 62.30
C ASP A 665 6.86 -32.47 63.37
N GLY A 666 6.14 -31.38 63.10
CA GLY A 666 5.12 -30.80 63.98
C GLY A 666 3.71 -31.41 63.86
N THR A 667 3.51 -32.36 62.93
CA THR A 667 2.22 -32.99 62.61
C THR A 667 2.36 -34.51 62.51
N ASN A 668 2.55 -35.16 63.67
CA ASN A 668 2.58 -36.62 63.79
C ASN A 668 1.38 -37.27 63.07
N GLY A 669 1.63 -38.01 61.97
CA GLY A 669 0.64 -38.77 61.21
C GLY A 669 0.16 -38.15 59.89
N ALA A 670 0.61 -36.94 59.53
CA ALA A 670 0.12 -36.22 58.33
C ALA A 670 0.69 -36.71 56.98
N TYR A 671 1.64 -37.65 56.97
CA TYR A 671 2.39 -38.06 55.77
C TYR A 671 1.57 -38.72 54.65
N MET A 672 0.37 -39.22 54.95
CA MET A 672 -0.55 -39.81 53.97
C MET A 672 -1.86 -39.02 53.80
N MET A 673 -1.98 -37.87 54.47
CA MET A 673 -3.20 -37.07 54.42
C MET A 673 -3.23 -36.21 53.15
N LEU A 674 -4.38 -36.13 52.50
CA LEU A 674 -4.61 -35.21 51.37
C LEU A 674 -4.72 -33.76 51.87
N ASP A 675 -4.51 -32.78 50.98
CA ASP A 675 -4.61 -31.36 51.33
C ASP A 675 -5.96 -30.98 51.98
N ASP A 676 -7.06 -31.60 51.55
CA ASP A 676 -8.39 -31.40 52.15
C ASP A 676 -8.50 -32.00 53.57
N GLU A 677 -7.80 -33.12 53.82
CA GLU A 677 -7.74 -33.76 55.14
C GLU A 677 -6.84 -32.98 56.10
N ILE A 678 -5.71 -32.45 55.61
CA ILE A 678 -4.83 -31.54 56.35
C ILE A 678 -5.58 -30.25 56.68
N GLN A 679 -6.38 -29.71 55.75
CA GLN A 679 -7.21 -28.54 56.02
C GLN A 679 -8.28 -28.81 57.09
N LYS A 680 -8.94 -29.98 57.07
CA LYS A 680 -9.88 -30.39 58.12
C LYS A 680 -9.18 -30.58 59.47
N LEU A 681 -7.98 -31.16 59.49
CA LEU A 681 -7.16 -31.31 60.70
C LEU A 681 -6.72 -29.95 61.27
N ALA A 682 -6.30 -29.02 60.41
CA ALA A 682 -5.94 -27.67 60.81
C ALA A 682 -7.14 -26.92 61.41
N LYS A 683 -8.35 -27.11 60.85
CA LYS A 683 -9.59 -26.58 61.44
C LYS A 683 -9.92 -27.22 62.79
N ALA A 684 -9.82 -28.54 62.89
CA ALA A 684 -10.09 -29.29 64.12
C ALA A 684 -9.11 -28.97 65.25
N THR A 685 -7.86 -28.66 64.92
CA THR A 685 -6.80 -28.29 65.88
C THR A 685 -6.73 -26.78 66.15
N GLY A 686 -7.60 -25.98 65.54
CA GLY A 686 -7.62 -24.52 65.67
C GLY A 686 -6.45 -23.79 64.98
N ARG A 687 -5.66 -24.49 64.16
CA ARG A 687 -4.48 -23.97 63.45
C ARG A 687 -4.78 -23.38 62.06
N ASP A 688 -6.02 -23.52 61.54
CA ASP A 688 -6.41 -23.04 60.19
C ASP A 688 -6.25 -21.51 60.00
N ASN A 689 -6.28 -20.75 61.10
CA ASN A 689 -6.12 -19.29 61.08
C ASN A 689 -4.72 -18.82 61.50
N ASP A 690 -3.78 -19.73 61.78
CA ASP A 690 -2.44 -19.37 62.21
C ASP A 690 -1.63 -18.82 61.04
N VAL A 691 -1.06 -17.63 61.25
CA VAL A 691 -0.19 -16.97 60.26
C VAL A 691 1.24 -17.43 60.49
N CYS A 692 1.80 -18.12 59.52
CA CYS A 692 3.14 -18.70 59.53
C CYS A 692 4.06 -17.96 58.55
N GLY A 693 5.29 -17.67 58.94
CA GLY A 693 6.29 -17.07 58.06
C GLY A 693 7.68 -17.57 58.38
N ILE A 694 8.64 -17.16 57.56
CA ILE A 694 10.03 -17.61 57.64
C ILE A 694 10.86 -16.51 58.29
N ARG A 695 11.58 -16.88 59.36
CA ARG A 695 12.51 -15.96 60.03
C ARG A 695 13.77 -16.70 60.46
N LYS A 696 14.90 -15.99 60.47
CA LYS A 696 16.14 -16.51 61.02
C LYS A 696 16.06 -16.56 62.54
N SER A 697 16.36 -17.71 63.14
CA SER A 697 16.39 -17.88 64.60
C SER A 697 17.62 -17.18 65.19
N ASP A 698 17.43 -16.45 66.29
CA ASP A 698 18.48 -15.66 66.93
C ASP A 698 19.49 -16.52 67.73
N GLU A 699 19.11 -17.74 68.11
CA GLU A 699 19.94 -18.65 68.92
C GLU A 699 20.85 -19.56 68.07
N ASP A 700 20.32 -20.16 66.99
CA ASP A 700 21.02 -21.18 66.19
C ASP A 700 21.42 -20.72 64.77
N GLY A 701 20.96 -19.54 64.33
CA GLY A 701 21.13 -19.06 62.96
C GLY A 701 20.39 -19.88 61.89
N LYS A 702 19.64 -20.92 62.29
CA LYS A 702 18.75 -21.73 61.45
C LYS A 702 17.57 -20.90 60.95
N ILE A 703 17.08 -21.25 59.76
CA ILE A 703 15.88 -20.67 59.17
C ILE A 703 14.71 -21.57 59.58
N GLU A 704 13.74 -21.02 60.33
CA GLU A 704 12.62 -21.77 60.88
C GLU A 704 11.29 -21.14 60.44
N VAL A 705 10.27 -21.98 60.26
CA VAL A 705 8.88 -21.52 60.11
C VAL A 705 8.37 -21.14 61.50
N LYS A 706 8.14 -19.84 61.74
CA LYS A 706 7.63 -19.33 63.02
C LYS A 706 6.20 -18.81 62.86
N PHE A 707 5.39 -19.03 63.89
CA PHE A 707 4.07 -18.42 64.04
C PHE A 707 4.22 -16.92 64.24
N LEU A 708 3.71 -16.12 63.31
CA LEU A 708 3.78 -14.66 63.32
C LEU A 708 2.59 -14.05 64.08
N LYS A 709 1.42 -14.70 64.09
CA LYS A 709 0.24 -14.27 64.87
C LYS A 709 -0.79 -15.39 65.02
N LYS A 710 -1.37 -15.56 66.22
CA LYS A 710 -2.58 -16.36 66.45
C LYS A 710 -3.78 -15.45 66.19
N ARG A 711 -4.64 -15.78 65.23
CA ARG A 711 -5.87 -15.02 64.98
C ARG A 711 -6.90 -15.44 66.04
N SER A 712 -7.24 -14.53 66.95
CA SER A 712 -8.34 -14.73 67.92
C SER A 712 -9.69 -14.77 67.21
#